data_AF-A0A3N7H383-F1
#
_entry.id   AF-A0A3N7H383-F1
#
_cell.length_a   1.000
_cell.length_b   1.000
_cell.length_c   1.000
_cell.angle_alpha   90.00
_cell.angle_beta   90.00
_cell.angle_gamma   90.00
#
_symmetry.space_group_name_H-M   'P 1'
#
loop_
_entity.id
_entity.type
_entity.pdbx_description
1 polymer ?
#
loop_
_entity_poly.entity_id
_entity_poly.type
_entity_poly.pdbx_seq_one_letter_code
_entity_poly.pdbx_strand_id
1 'polypeptide(L)'
;ESLFDFLTERKEIKQEILIKYFVEKTGLKGRLLNNEIVKYRWNYVEDKIYPCNETGTQIRTRLSKVQNVPDGFLTSDVEYSLWHLIYSVTDKVDFEKALKSFASKYGLDEVSFVENFKKVPPFKSEYGSFSEKAIKRLLPLMRLGKYWDWSKIDENTKNRIGRIITGEFDEEIKDRVREKAINLTAEENFQGLQLWLAQYVVYDRHSEAVATGKWNSVTDLEKYLDEFKQHSLRNPIVEQVITETLRVVRDIWEKYGQGAKDFFDEIHIELGREMKNTAEDRKRITSQVTENENTNLRVKALLTELLNDSNVENVRPFSPMQQEILKVYEEYAVGSNERYNPHTGNFEHDPISDEMLKISKTAQPTKPELQRYKLWLEQRYRSPYTGQMIPLNKLFTSEYEIEHIIPQSRYFDDSFSNKVICEAAINKLKDKQLGLEFIKNYHGAIVETGFGRSVRVFDEDAYQEFVKERYAKNRSKRNKLLMDEIPDKMIERQLNDTRYISKFISNVLSNIVRVDNNDDGINSKNVLPGNGKITSALKQDWGLNDVWNDLILPRFERMNLLTNSAAFTAWNANHQKLLPTVPLEYSKGFSKKRIDHRHHALDALVIACATRDHINLLNNKHAKSPERYDLNRKLRRFEKVVYTHPQTSEQVVKEVPKDFIKPWANFTVEAKDALERIIVSFKQNLRVINKTTNKYEKFVEKNGKLVKELVPQTKGDSWAIRKPMHKDTVSGMVKLPRIKVPKGKNLTATRKAIDASFNSKAIASITDTGIQKILLNYLSYKGDNPELAFSPEGLEELNANIALFNDGKFHQPIYKARIFEIGSKFPLGQTGNKNKKFV
;
A
#
# COMPACT_ATOMS: atom_id res chain seq x y z
N GLU A 1 5.57 6.93 -43.38
CA GLU A 1 5.41 8.40 -43.29
C GLU A 1 3.97 8.86 -43.19
N SER A 2 3.11 8.65 -44.19
CA SER A 2 1.70 9.09 -44.16
C SER A 2 0.91 8.66 -42.91
N LEU A 3 1.21 7.47 -42.34
CA LEU A 3 0.60 7.03 -41.08
C LEU A 3 1.03 7.89 -39.90
N PHE A 4 2.30 8.31 -39.85
CA PHE A 4 2.80 9.15 -38.77
C PHE A 4 2.12 10.53 -38.80
N ASP A 5 1.94 11.10 -39.98
CA ASP A 5 1.22 12.37 -40.19
C ASP A 5 -0.22 12.25 -39.68
N PHE A 6 -0.91 11.20 -40.14
CA PHE A 6 -2.28 10.87 -39.74
C PHE A 6 -2.45 10.72 -38.22
N LEU A 7 -1.48 10.12 -37.53
CA LEU A 7 -1.50 9.95 -36.07
C LEU A 7 -1.12 11.24 -35.34
N THR A 8 -0.22 12.05 -35.88
CA THR A 8 0.28 13.29 -35.24
C THR A 8 -0.77 14.39 -35.18
N GLU A 9 -1.75 14.37 -36.09
CA GLU A 9 -2.86 15.31 -36.10
C GLU A 9 -3.94 14.97 -35.06
N ARG A 10 -3.89 13.77 -34.47
CA ARG A 10 -4.93 13.27 -33.56
C ARG A 10 -4.47 13.25 -32.12
N LYS A 11 -5.43 13.47 -31.22
CA LYS A 11 -5.23 13.28 -29.77
C LYS A 11 -5.14 11.80 -29.40
N GLU A 12 -5.99 10.98 -30.00
CA GLU A 12 -6.17 9.58 -29.66
C GLU A 12 -6.67 8.79 -30.87
N ILE A 13 -6.54 7.46 -30.82
CA ILE A 13 -6.95 6.56 -31.89
C ILE A 13 -7.68 5.33 -31.33
N LYS A 14 -8.76 4.94 -32.01
CA LYS A 14 -9.47 3.67 -31.80
C LYS A 14 -9.05 2.67 -32.88
N GLN A 15 -9.10 1.38 -32.55
CA GLN A 15 -8.74 0.31 -33.49
C GLN A 15 -9.49 0.41 -34.81
N GLU A 16 -10.81 0.63 -34.77
CA GLU A 16 -11.65 0.76 -35.96
C GLU A 16 -11.14 1.86 -36.91
N ILE A 17 -10.79 3.03 -36.37
CA ILE A 17 -10.31 4.19 -37.14
C ILE A 17 -8.95 3.87 -37.78
N LEU A 18 -8.07 3.18 -37.06
CA LEU A 18 -6.77 2.78 -37.58
C LEU A 18 -6.88 1.74 -38.69
N ILE A 19 -7.71 0.71 -38.50
CA ILE A 19 -7.96 -0.32 -39.52
C ILE A 19 -8.59 0.33 -40.74
N LYS A 20 -9.60 1.19 -40.55
CA LYS A 20 -10.24 1.95 -41.62
C LYS A 20 -9.21 2.74 -42.44
N TYR A 21 -8.26 3.41 -41.80
CA TYR A 21 -7.18 4.13 -42.51
C TYR A 21 -6.35 3.23 -43.44
N PHE A 22 -6.11 1.97 -43.06
CA PHE A 22 -5.39 1.02 -43.93
C PHE A 22 -6.29 0.45 -45.02
N VAL A 23 -7.52 0.04 -44.69
CA VAL A 23 -8.44 -0.59 -45.63
C VAL A 23 -8.96 0.42 -46.65
N GLU A 24 -9.16 1.69 -46.31
CA GLU A 24 -9.55 2.72 -47.30
C GLU A 24 -8.51 2.91 -48.41
N LYS A 25 -7.23 2.62 -48.14
CA LYS A 25 -6.16 2.69 -49.14
C LYS A 25 -6.21 1.56 -50.17
N THR A 26 -6.99 0.51 -49.94
CA THR A 26 -7.21 -0.57 -50.92
C THR A 26 -8.27 -0.21 -51.97
N GLY A 27 -8.89 0.97 -51.86
CA GLY A 27 -9.89 1.48 -52.82
C GLY A 27 -11.34 1.08 -52.51
N LEU A 28 -11.57 0.33 -51.42
CA LEU A 28 -12.90 -0.08 -50.99
C LEU A 28 -13.70 1.08 -50.39
N LYS A 29 -15.01 1.16 -50.70
CA LYS A 29 -15.93 2.20 -50.19
C LYS A 29 -17.24 1.60 -49.67
N GLY A 30 -17.91 2.32 -48.78
CA GLY A 30 -19.26 1.98 -48.30
C GLY A 30 -19.35 0.64 -47.57
N ARG A 31 -20.35 -0.18 -47.91
CA ARG A 31 -20.64 -1.46 -47.23
C ARG A 31 -19.51 -2.49 -47.35
N LEU A 32 -18.80 -2.50 -48.48
CA LEU A 32 -17.66 -3.40 -48.71
C LEU A 32 -16.48 -3.07 -47.78
N LEU A 33 -16.24 -1.78 -47.53
CA LEU A 33 -15.21 -1.33 -46.59
C LEU A 33 -15.51 -1.82 -45.17
N ASN A 34 -16.74 -1.65 -44.70
CA ASN A 34 -17.13 -2.05 -43.34
C ASN A 34 -17.03 -3.57 -43.14
N ASN A 35 -17.43 -4.36 -44.12
CA ASN A 35 -17.29 -5.83 -44.07
C ASN A 35 -15.82 -6.27 -44.02
N GLU A 36 -14.93 -5.52 -44.68
CA GLU A 36 -13.51 -5.82 -44.72
C GLU A 36 -12.81 -5.42 -43.41
N ILE A 37 -13.19 -4.30 -42.80
CA ILE A 37 -12.65 -3.84 -41.50
C ILE A 37 -12.84 -4.90 -40.41
N VAL A 38 -14.00 -5.57 -40.35
CA VAL A 38 -14.32 -6.58 -39.32
C VAL A 38 -13.40 -7.82 -39.38
N LYS A 39 -12.74 -8.06 -40.52
CA LYS A 39 -11.82 -9.19 -40.67
C LYS A 39 -10.45 -8.95 -40.02
N TYR A 40 -10.10 -7.70 -39.76
CA TYR A 40 -8.80 -7.35 -39.19
C TYR A 40 -8.94 -6.98 -37.73
N ARG A 41 -7.92 -7.36 -36.96
CA ARG A 41 -7.79 -6.99 -35.55
C ARG A 41 -6.35 -6.59 -35.30
N TRP A 42 -6.14 -5.54 -34.52
CA TRP A 42 -4.81 -5.21 -34.05
C TRP A 42 -4.45 -6.06 -32.82
N ASN A 43 -3.17 -6.28 -32.55
CA ASN A 43 -2.76 -7.22 -31.48
C ASN A 43 -2.92 -6.70 -30.04
N TYR A 44 -3.51 -5.53 -29.82
CA TYR A 44 -3.80 -5.03 -28.48
C TYR A 44 -5.30 -5.07 -28.15
N VAL A 45 -5.70 -4.42 -27.05
CA VAL A 45 -7.07 -4.46 -26.50
C VAL A 45 -8.02 -3.70 -27.44
N GLU A 46 -9.13 -4.33 -27.82
CA GLU A 46 -10.05 -3.82 -28.87
C GLU A 46 -10.78 -2.53 -28.46
N ASP A 47 -11.30 -2.47 -27.24
CA ASP A 47 -12.07 -1.32 -26.73
C ASP A 47 -11.19 -0.20 -26.15
N LYS A 48 -9.86 -0.38 -26.18
CA LYS A 48 -8.94 0.58 -25.58
C LYS A 48 -8.61 1.71 -26.55
N ILE A 49 -8.72 2.93 -26.06
CA ILE A 49 -8.30 4.14 -26.77
C ILE A 49 -6.81 4.34 -26.52
N TYR A 50 -6.04 4.54 -27.59
CA TYR A 50 -4.59 4.73 -27.52
C TYR A 50 -4.22 6.21 -27.72
N PRO A 51 -3.29 6.75 -26.91
CA PRO A 51 -2.84 8.13 -27.05
C PRO A 51 -2.01 8.31 -28.32
N CYS A 52 -2.19 9.45 -28.99
CA CYS A 52 -1.37 9.90 -30.11
C CYS A 52 -0.63 11.19 -29.70
N ASN A 53 -0.77 12.28 -30.44
CA ASN A 53 -0.15 13.57 -30.09
C ASN A 53 -1.15 14.47 -29.35
N GLU A 54 -1.61 14.03 -28.17
CA GLU A 54 -2.60 14.75 -27.36
C GLU A 54 -2.23 16.22 -27.14
N THR A 55 -1.00 16.47 -26.71
CA THR A 55 -0.49 17.81 -26.42
C THR A 55 -0.47 18.69 -27.66
N GLY A 56 0.16 18.24 -28.74
CA GLY A 56 0.29 19.04 -29.95
C GLY A 56 -1.07 19.31 -30.61
N THR A 57 -1.98 18.33 -30.61
CA THR A 57 -3.34 18.53 -31.14
C THR A 57 -4.14 19.51 -30.29
N GLN A 58 -4.00 19.51 -28.96
CA GLN A 58 -4.66 20.50 -28.10
C GLN A 58 -4.13 21.92 -28.37
N ILE A 59 -2.81 22.08 -28.50
CA ILE A 59 -2.20 23.38 -28.81
C ILE A 59 -2.67 23.88 -30.19
N ARG A 60 -2.56 23.05 -31.24
CA ARG A 60 -2.99 23.41 -32.61
C ARG A 60 -4.48 23.78 -32.69
N THR A 61 -5.35 22.98 -32.07
CA THR A 61 -6.81 23.23 -32.06
C THR A 61 -7.20 24.53 -31.33
N ARG A 62 -6.40 24.97 -30.35
CA ARG A 62 -6.62 26.24 -29.65
C ARG A 62 -6.04 27.41 -30.42
N LEU A 63 -4.85 27.23 -30.99
CA LEU A 63 -4.19 28.23 -31.81
C LEU A 63 -5.02 28.57 -33.06
N SER A 64 -5.69 27.59 -33.68
CA SER A 64 -6.58 27.82 -34.83
C SER A 64 -7.81 28.71 -34.54
N LYS A 65 -8.05 29.04 -33.26
CA LYS A 65 -9.15 29.92 -32.80
C LYS A 65 -8.65 31.30 -32.37
N VAL A 66 -7.35 31.55 -32.46
CA VAL A 66 -6.71 32.83 -32.15
C VAL A 66 -6.67 33.67 -33.42
N GLN A 67 -6.95 34.97 -33.29
CA GLN A 67 -6.96 35.89 -34.43
C GLN A 67 -5.54 36.30 -34.80
N ASN A 68 -5.30 36.52 -36.10
CA ASN A 68 -4.05 37.08 -36.64
C ASN A 68 -2.78 36.30 -36.28
N VAL A 69 -2.86 34.96 -36.19
CA VAL A 69 -1.68 34.11 -35.96
C VAL A 69 -0.81 34.11 -37.22
N PRO A 70 0.51 34.40 -37.14
CA PRO A 70 1.41 34.32 -38.29
C PRO A 70 1.46 32.91 -38.90
N ASP A 71 1.62 32.84 -40.22
CA ASP A 71 1.83 31.56 -40.90
C ASP A 71 3.10 30.88 -40.39
N GLY A 72 3.00 29.58 -40.07
CA GLY A 72 4.13 28.81 -39.52
C GLY A 72 4.54 29.19 -38.09
N PHE A 73 3.71 29.94 -37.36
CA PHE A 73 4.00 30.40 -35.99
C PHE A 73 4.46 29.28 -35.04
N LEU A 74 3.81 28.11 -35.10
CA LEU A 74 4.06 27.00 -34.20
C LEU A 74 5.30 26.20 -34.60
N THR A 75 6.48 26.79 -34.42
CA THR A 75 7.76 26.09 -34.51
C THR A 75 7.96 25.17 -33.30
N SER A 76 8.89 24.21 -33.39
CA SER A 76 9.16 23.27 -32.29
C SER A 76 9.57 23.97 -30.98
N ASP A 77 10.31 25.08 -31.07
CA ASP A 77 10.76 25.84 -29.89
C ASP A 77 9.61 26.63 -29.24
N VAL A 78 8.72 27.18 -30.07
CA VAL A 78 7.51 27.88 -29.61
C VAL A 78 6.52 26.89 -28.98
N GLU A 79 6.31 25.73 -29.61
CA GLU A 79 5.47 24.66 -29.06
C GLU A 79 6.01 24.16 -27.72
N TYR A 80 7.33 23.96 -27.60
CA TYR A 80 7.99 23.56 -26.35
C TYR A 80 7.85 24.62 -25.25
N SER A 81 8.04 25.90 -25.59
CA SER A 81 7.87 27.01 -24.64
C SER A 81 6.43 27.12 -24.15
N LEU A 82 5.46 26.98 -25.05
CA LEU A 82 4.04 27.02 -24.74
C LEU A 82 3.62 25.82 -23.89
N TRP A 83 4.15 24.63 -24.20
CA TRP A 83 3.97 23.44 -23.38
C TRP A 83 4.48 23.64 -21.95
N HIS A 84 5.70 24.20 -21.78
CA HIS A 84 6.28 24.48 -20.46
C HIS A 84 5.42 25.44 -19.63
N LEU A 85 4.86 26.46 -20.26
CA LEU A 85 3.97 27.41 -19.62
C LEU A 85 2.69 26.72 -19.12
N ILE A 86 2.06 25.89 -19.95
CA ILE A 86 0.84 25.13 -19.60
C ILE A 86 1.11 24.04 -18.55
N TYR A 87 2.30 23.43 -18.57
CA TYR A 87 2.68 22.38 -17.63
C TYR A 87 3.08 22.94 -16.25
N SER A 88 3.82 24.06 -16.21
CA SER A 88 4.51 24.50 -14.99
C SER A 88 3.69 25.45 -14.12
N VAL A 89 2.74 26.19 -14.70
CA VAL A 89 1.97 27.21 -13.98
C VAL A 89 0.63 26.64 -13.53
N THR A 90 0.51 26.34 -12.24
CA THR A 90 -0.70 25.74 -11.66
C THR A 90 -1.69 26.76 -11.11
N ASP A 91 -1.21 27.95 -10.72
CA ASP A 91 -2.06 29.02 -10.22
C ASP A 91 -2.78 29.73 -11.38
N LYS A 92 -4.08 29.97 -11.23
CA LYS A 92 -4.92 30.51 -12.30
C LYS A 92 -4.55 31.97 -12.64
N VAL A 93 -4.25 32.79 -11.64
CA VAL A 93 -3.94 34.20 -11.82
C VAL A 93 -2.59 34.34 -12.51
N ASP A 94 -1.60 33.57 -12.06
CA ASP A 94 -0.27 33.57 -12.66
C ASP A 94 -0.28 32.96 -14.06
N PHE A 95 -1.13 31.97 -14.34
CA PHE A 95 -1.29 31.38 -15.67
C PHE A 95 -1.83 32.41 -16.68
N GLU A 96 -2.86 33.16 -16.31
CA GLU A 96 -3.39 34.22 -17.18
C GLU A 96 -2.36 35.32 -17.44
N LYS A 97 -1.60 35.74 -16.42
CA LYS A 97 -0.49 36.71 -16.59
C LYS A 97 0.62 36.18 -17.49
N ALA A 98 0.97 34.90 -17.34
CA ALA A 98 1.97 34.24 -18.17
C ALA A 98 1.52 34.15 -19.64
N LEU A 99 0.25 33.83 -19.90
CA LEU A 99 -0.32 33.81 -21.25
C LEU A 99 -0.30 35.18 -21.91
N LYS A 100 -0.62 36.25 -21.16
CA LYS A 100 -0.49 37.64 -21.65
C LYS A 100 0.94 37.96 -22.05
N SER A 101 1.88 37.69 -21.15
CA SER A 101 3.31 37.90 -21.39
C SER A 101 3.81 37.11 -22.60
N PHE A 102 3.32 35.88 -22.79
CA PHE A 102 3.62 35.05 -23.95
C PHE A 102 3.06 35.67 -25.24
N ALA A 103 1.79 36.09 -25.24
CA ALA A 103 1.17 36.74 -26.39
C ALA A 103 1.92 38.01 -26.81
N SER A 104 2.24 38.89 -25.86
CA SER A 104 3.00 40.13 -26.14
C SER A 104 4.40 39.83 -26.69
N LYS A 105 5.10 38.83 -26.13
CA LYS A 105 6.45 38.44 -26.58
C LYS A 105 6.45 37.97 -28.04
N TYR A 106 5.39 37.27 -28.46
CA TYR A 106 5.31 36.62 -29.76
C TYR A 106 4.40 37.36 -30.76
N GLY A 107 3.92 38.56 -30.41
CA GLY A 107 3.09 39.39 -31.30
C GLY A 107 1.71 38.80 -31.62
N LEU A 108 1.15 37.99 -30.71
CA LEU A 108 -0.19 37.41 -30.85
C LEU A 108 -1.26 38.38 -30.32
N ASP A 109 -2.49 38.26 -30.83
CA ASP A 109 -3.63 38.97 -30.26
C ASP A 109 -3.90 38.51 -28.83
N GLU A 110 -3.59 39.36 -27.85
CA GLU A 110 -3.60 39.04 -26.43
C GLU A 110 -4.97 38.56 -25.95
N VAL A 111 -6.04 39.21 -26.42
CA VAL A 111 -7.41 38.92 -25.98
C VAL A 111 -7.84 37.54 -26.47
N SER A 112 -7.75 37.26 -27.77
CA SER A 112 -8.17 35.97 -28.32
C SER A 112 -7.26 34.82 -27.89
N PHE A 113 -5.96 35.07 -27.71
CA PHE A 113 -5.02 34.06 -27.21
C PHE A 113 -5.35 33.65 -25.78
N VAL A 114 -5.47 34.60 -24.85
CA VAL A 114 -5.73 34.32 -23.44
C VAL A 114 -7.10 33.64 -23.26
N GLU A 115 -8.14 34.11 -23.95
CA GLU A 115 -9.49 33.51 -23.86
C GLU A 115 -9.56 32.04 -24.30
N ASN A 116 -8.74 31.66 -25.29
CA ASN A 116 -8.68 30.29 -25.78
C ASN A 116 -7.78 29.40 -24.92
N PHE A 117 -6.61 29.90 -24.51
CA PHE A 117 -5.62 29.12 -23.77
C PHE A 117 -5.92 29.00 -22.27
N LYS A 118 -6.64 29.94 -21.65
CA LYS A 118 -7.10 29.81 -20.25
C LYS A 118 -8.07 28.63 -20.03
N LYS A 119 -8.67 28.13 -21.11
CA LYS A 119 -9.59 26.96 -21.11
C LYS A 119 -8.84 25.63 -21.24
N VAL A 120 -7.52 25.65 -21.41
CA VAL A 120 -6.70 24.43 -21.47
C VAL A 120 -6.56 23.90 -20.04
N PRO A 121 -6.94 22.64 -19.76
CA PRO A 121 -6.68 22.05 -18.46
C PRO A 121 -5.16 21.93 -18.25
N PRO A 122 -4.65 22.17 -17.03
CA PRO A 122 -3.24 21.96 -16.72
C PRO A 122 -2.82 20.55 -17.12
N PHE A 123 -1.65 20.43 -17.77
CA PHE A 123 -1.13 19.11 -18.12
C PHE A 123 -0.79 18.33 -16.85
N LYS A 124 -1.06 17.02 -16.87
CA LYS A 124 -0.81 16.17 -15.71
C LYS A 124 0.68 16.15 -15.38
N SER A 125 1.02 16.28 -14.10
CA SER A 125 2.41 16.11 -13.63
C SER A 125 2.78 14.62 -13.65
N GLU A 126 3.11 14.14 -14.84
CA GLU A 126 3.55 12.77 -15.11
C GLU A 126 4.95 12.81 -15.73
N TYR A 127 5.73 11.75 -15.51
CA TYR A 127 7.08 11.62 -16.05
C TYR A 127 7.12 10.50 -17.08
N GLY A 128 7.82 10.73 -18.19
CA GLY A 128 8.10 9.68 -19.16
C GLY A 128 9.05 8.61 -18.59
N SER A 129 8.95 7.38 -19.10
CA SER A 129 9.85 6.29 -18.74
C SER A 129 11.31 6.55 -19.15
N PHE A 130 11.53 7.46 -20.10
CA PHE A 130 12.84 7.85 -20.59
C PHE A 130 13.11 9.32 -20.29
N SER A 131 14.37 9.65 -19.99
CA SER A 131 14.81 11.04 -19.91
C SER A 131 14.77 11.70 -21.29
N GLU A 132 14.64 13.03 -21.33
CA GLU A 132 14.70 13.80 -22.59
C GLU A 132 15.99 13.51 -23.37
N LYS A 133 17.13 13.41 -22.68
CA LYS A 133 18.42 13.04 -23.28
C LYS A 133 18.36 11.68 -23.96
N ALA A 134 17.67 10.71 -23.35
CA ALA A 134 17.51 9.40 -23.93
C ALA A 134 16.58 9.38 -25.15
N ILE A 135 15.47 10.11 -25.06
CA ILE A 135 14.54 10.27 -26.19
C ILE A 135 15.26 10.92 -27.38
N LYS A 136 16.04 11.98 -27.17
CA LYS A 136 16.79 12.66 -28.25
C LYS A 136 17.81 11.77 -28.95
N ARG A 137 18.38 10.76 -28.27
CA ARG A 137 19.31 9.79 -28.88
C ARG A 137 18.61 8.66 -29.62
N LEU A 138 17.51 8.15 -29.05
CA LEU A 138 16.77 7.03 -29.62
C LEU A 138 15.90 7.43 -30.81
N LEU A 139 15.24 8.59 -30.71
CA LEU A 139 14.23 9.01 -31.66
C LEU A 139 14.75 9.09 -33.11
N PRO A 140 15.94 9.66 -33.40
CA PRO A 140 16.49 9.69 -34.76
C PRO A 140 16.55 8.30 -35.42
N LEU A 141 16.96 7.26 -34.69
CA LEU A 141 17.03 5.88 -35.23
C LEU A 141 15.65 5.24 -35.45
N MET A 142 14.63 5.70 -34.74
CA MET A 142 13.26 5.19 -34.86
C MET A 142 12.46 5.91 -35.95
N ARG A 143 12.92 7.08 -36.42
CA ARG A 143 12.30 7.81 -37.53
C ARG A 143 12.59 7.13 -38.86
N LEU A 144 11.72 7.35 -39.85
CA LEU A 144 11.83 6.74 -41.18
C LEU A 144 11.43 7.77 -42.25
N GLY A 145 12.11 7.72 -43.40
CA GLY A 145 11.82 8.54 -44.56
C GLY A 145 12.07 10.02 -44.33
N LYS A 146 11.13 10.91 -44.70
CA LYS A 146 11.30 12.38 -44.53
C LYS A 146 11.54 12.85 -43.09
N TYR A 147 11.24 12.01 -42.10
CA TYR A 147 11.44 12.32 -40.68
C TYR A 147 12.78 11.84 -40.13
N TRP A 148 13.52 11.04 -40.90
CA TRP A 148 14.82 10.55 -40.53
C TRP A 148 15.89 11.51 -41.01
N ASP A 149 16.84 11.82 -40.12
CA ASP A 149 17.94 12.73 -40.39
C ASP A 149 19.20 12.21 -39.68
N TRP A 150 20.17 11.75 -40.48
CA TRP A 150 21.45 11.23 -39.99
C TRP A 150 22.23 12.25 -39.16
N SER A 151 22.09 13.55 -39.48
CA SER A 151 22.79 14.62 -38.77
C SER A 151 22.35 14.75 -37.31
N LYS A 152 21.13 14.29 -36.97
CA LYS A 152 20.56 14.34 -35.60
C LYS A 152 21.03 13.20 -34.70
N ILE A 153 21.70 12.18 -35.26
CA ILE A 153 22.28 11.08 -34.48
C ILE A 153 23.57 11.61 -33.83
N ASP A 154 23.75 11.31 -32.54
CA ASP A 154 24.95 11.74 -31.81
C ASP A 154 26.21 10.99 -32.28
N GLU A 155 27.37 11.65 -32.17
CA GLU A 155 28.63 11.16 -32.72
C GLU A 155 29.05 9.79 -32.18
N ASN A 156 28.82 9.52 -30.90
CA ASN A 156 29.14 8.23 -30.30
C ASN A 156 28.31 7.11 -30.93
N THR A 157 27.01 7.37 -31.14
CA THR A 157 26.11 6.42 -31.80
C THR A 157 26.52 6.21 -33.27
N LYS A 158 26.94 7.26 -33.99
CA LYS A 158 27.44 7.13 -35.38
C LYS A 158 28.71 6.27 -35.47
N ASN A 159 29.70 6.54 -34.63
CA ASN A 159 30.94 5.76 -34.57
C ASN A 159 30.62 4.28 -34.32
N ARG A 160 29.69 4.02 -33.42
CA ARG A 160 29.24 2.67 -33.10
C ARG A 160 28.53 1.99 -34.26
N ILE A 161 27.66 2.69 -34.97
CA ILE A 161 27.02 2.18 -36.18
C ILE A 161 28.09 1.84 -37.23
N GLY A 162 29.09 2.69 -37.41
CA GLY A 162 30.23 2.42 -38.30
C GLY A 162 30.97 1.12 -37.95
N ARG A 163 31.24 0.87 -36.66
CA ARG A 163 31.86 -0.38 -36.18
C ARG A 163 30.97 -1.61 -36.36
N ILE A 164 29.65 -1.46 -36.28
CA ILE A 164 28.70 -2.54 -36.55
C ILE A 164 28.70 -2.88 -38.06
N ILE A 165 28.68 -1.87 -38.92
CA ILE A 165 28.69 -2.03 -40.38
C ILE A 165 29.99 -2.66 -40.88
N THR A 166 31.14 -2.15 -40.41
CA THR A 166 32.47 -2.61 -40.84
C THR A 166 32.84 -3.98 -40.27
N GLY A 167 32.15 -4.44 -39.23
CA GLY A 167 32.50 -5.67 -38.51
C GLY A 167 33.77 -5.54 -37.68
N GLU A 168 34.32 -4.33 -37.49
CA GLU A 168 35.50 -4.09 -36.68
C GLU A 168 35.24 -4.52 -35.22
N PHE A 169 36.15 -5.30 -34.64
CA PHE A 169 36.04 -5.75 -33.25
C PHE A 169 36.14 -4.55 -32.30
N ASP A 170 35.22 -4.50 -31.34
CA ASP A 170 35.12 -3.43 -30.35
C ASP A 170 34.64 -4.03 -29.03
N GLU A 171 35.49 -3.97 -28.01
CA GLU A 171 35.17 -4.48 -26.67
C GLU A 171 33.95 -3.77 -26.04
N GLU A 172 33.62 -2.56 -26.49
CA GLU A 172 32.46 -1.81 -26.01
C GLU A 172 31.13 -2.23 -26.68
N ILE A 173 31.16 -3.11 -27.69
CA ILE A 173 29.98 -3.63 -28.39
C ILE A 173 29.85 -5.13 -28.14
N LYS A 174 28.88 -5.53 -27.32
CA LYS A 174 28.62 -6.95 -27.05
C LYS A 174 28.21 -7.70 -28.30
N ASP A 175 28.63 -8.96 -28.41
CA ASP A 175 28.32 -9.86 -29.54
C ASP A 175 26.82 -9.93 -29.84
N ARG A 176 25.98 -9.99 -28.81
CA ARG A 176 24.51 -9.97 -28.93
C ARG A 176 23.98 -8.79 -29.74
N VAL A 177 24.64 -7.64 -29.69
CA VAL A 177 24.22 -6.44 -30.44
C VAL A 177 24.57 -6.63 -31.91
N ARG A 178 25.72 -7.22 -32.21
CA ARG A 178 26.11 -7.60 -33.58
C ARG A 178 25.17 -8.67 -34.14
N GLU A 179 24.82 -9.69 -33.36
CA GLU A 179 23.84 -10.71 -33.75
C GLU A 179 22.47 -10.09 -34.06
N LYS A 180 22.01 -9.16 -33.23
CA LYS A 180 20.70 -8.49 -33.41
C LYS A 180 20.69 -7.46 -34.55
N ALA A 181 21.84 -6.85 -34.82
CA ALA A 181 22.04 -5.86 -35.88
C ALA A 181 22.63 -6.46 -37.16
N ILE A 182 22.75 -7.78 -37.27
CA ILE A 182 23.46 -8.47 -38.36
C ILE A 182 22.93 -8.12 -39.76
N ASN A 183 21.65 -7.76 -39.83
CA ASN A 183 20.98 -7.37 -41.08
C ASN A 183 21.10 -5.87 -41.41
N LEU A 184 21.82 -5.08 -40.59
CA LEU A 184 22.01 -3.64 -40.76
C LEU A 184 23.40 -3.37 -41.35
N THR A 185 23.50 -3.38 -42.67
CA THR A 185 24.79 -3.34 -43.40
C THR A 185 25.14 -1.98 -43.99
N ALA A 186 24.21 -1.02 -43.98
CA ALA A 186 24.41 0.35 -44.46
C ALA A 186 23.79 1.37 -43.50
N GLU A 187 24.27 2.62 -43.54
CA GLU A 187 23.76 3.72 -42.71
C GLU A 187 22.23 3.89 -42.83
N GLU A 188 21.71 3.74 -44.04
CA GLU A 188 20.28 3.84 -44.35
C GLU A 188 19.42 2.77 -43.65
N ASN A 189 20.02 1.65 -43.23
CA ASN A 189 19.30 0.59 -42.51
C ASN A 189 19.03 0.97 -41.05
N PHE A 190 19.69 2.01 -40.51
CA PHE A 190 19.51 2.46 -39.12
C PHE A 190 18.37 3.48 -38.96
N GLN A 191 17.42 3.47 -39.89
CA GLN A 191 16.14 4.19 -39.77
C GLN A 191 15.00 3.21 -39.46
N GLY A 192 13.95 3.69 -38.81
CA GLY A 192 12.75 2.89 -38.51
C GLY A 192 12.98 1.76 -37.51
N LEU A 193 14.05 1.82 -36.73
CA LEU A 193 14.38 0.76 -35.78
C LEU A 193 13.29 0.64 -34.70
N GLN A 194 12.95 -0.59 -34.32
CA GLN A 194 12.10 -0.84 -33.16
C GLN A 194 12.81 -0.33 -31.90
N LEU A 195 12.05 0.16 -30.91
CA LEU A 195 12.60 0.76 -29.69
C LEU A 195 13.70 -0.11 -29.04
N TRP A 196 13.48 -1.44 -28.98
CA TRP A 196 14.45 -2.34 -28.38
C TRP A 196 15.77 -2.41 -29.14
N LEU A 197 15.72 -2.39 -30.47
CA LEU A 197 16.90 -2.43 -31.32
C LEU A 197 17.63 -1.09 -31.31
N ALA A 198 16.89 0.03 -31.37
CA ALA A 198 17.45 1.37 -31.20
C ALA A 198 18.18 1.51 -29.86
N GLN A 199 17.63 0.94 -28.78
CA GLN A 199 18.29 0.93 -27.49
C GLN A 199 19.57 0.08 -27.48
N TYR A 200 19.62 -1.07 -28.16
CA TYR A 200 20.88 -1.81 -28.33
C TYR A 200 21.92 -1.02 -29.11
N VAL A 201 21.53 -0.37 -30.21
CA VAL A 201 22.45 0.45 -31.02
C VAL A 201 23.02 1.63 -30.22
N VAL A 202 22.18 2.34 -29.46
CA VAL A 202 22.63 3.51 -28.68
C VAL A 202 23.33 3.13 -27.37
N TYR A 203 22.79 2.16 -26.62
CA TYR A 203 23.16 1.89 -25.24
C TYR A 203 23.74 0.51 -24.97
N ASP A 204 23.83 -0.35 -25.98
CA ASP A 204 24.25 -1.76 -25.83
C ASP A 204 23.26 -2.60 -25.01
N ARG A 205 22.04 -2.07 -24.79
CA ARG A 205 21.03 -2.66 -23.91
C ARG A 205 19.64 -2.10 -24.20
N HIS A 206 18.61 -2.91 -23.99
CA HIS A 206 17.21 -2.53 -24.03
C HIS A 206 16.57 -2.41 -22.64
N SER A 207 16.67 -3.47 -21.82
CA SER A 207 16.02 -3.60 -20.51
C SER A 207 16.92 -4.17 -19.41
N GLU A 208 18.18 -4.41 -19.75
CA GLU A 208 19.25 -4.84 -18.86
C GLU A 208 19.59 -3.71 -17.86
N ALA A 209 19.97 -4.08 -16.63
CA ALA A 209 20.24 -3.11 -15.57
C ALA A 209 21.41 -2.15 -15.93
N VAL A 210 21.28 -0.87 -15.54
CA VAL A 210 22.26 0.18 -15.87
C VAL A 210 23.64 -0.10 -15.27
N ALA A 211 23.66 -0.77 -14.12
CA ALA A 211 24.84 -1.22 -13.40
C ALA A 211 24.81 -2.76 -13.32
N THR A 212 25.33 -3.41 -14.36
CA THR A 212 25.62 -4.86 -14.35
C THR A 212 27.01 -5.06 -13.75
N GLY A 213 27.14 -4.77 -12.47
CA GLY A 213 28.36 -5.05 -11.71
C GLY A 213 28.19 -6.37 -10.98
N LYS A 214 29.01 -7.37 -11.30
CA LYS A 214 29.21 -8.51 -10.42
C LYS A 214 30.13 -8.09 -9.27
N TRP A 215 29.71 -8.31 -8.04
CA TRP A 215 30.57 -8.15 -6.86
C TRP A 215 31.47 -9.36 -6.79
N ASN A 216 32.77 -9.15 -6.99
CA ASN A 216 33.75 -10.24 -6.99
C ASN A 216 34.36 -10.44 -5.60
N SER A 217 34.12 -9.50 -4.69
CA SER A 217 34.73 -9.46 -3.37
C SER A 217 33.76 -8.92 -2.32
N VAL A 218 34.06 -9.23 -1.06
CA VAL A 218 33.40 -8.65 0.11
C VAL A 218 33.53 -7.12 0.11
N THR A 219 34.68 -6.61 -0.34
CA THR A 219 34.96 -5.16 -0.42
C THR A 219 34.02 -4.41 -1.37
N ASP A 220 33.55 -5.05 -2.45
CA ASP A 220 32.58 -4.44 -3.37
C ASP A 220 31.22 -4.21 -2.67
N LEU A 221 30.80 -5.19 -1.86
CA LEU A 221 29.58 -5.11 -1.05
C LEU A 221 29.73 -4.03 0.04
N GLU A 222 30.88 -3.98 0.72
CA GLU A 222 31.15 -2.94 1.74
C GLU A 222 31.13 -1.54 1.15
N LYS A 223 31.76 -1.35 -0.01
CA LYS A 223 31.70 -0.07 -0.74
C LYS A 223 30.27 0.33 -1.05
N TYR A 224 29.43 -0.61 -1.49
CA TYR A 224 28.01 -0.35 -1.71
C TYR A 224 27.29 0.07 -0.42
N LEU A 225 27.56 -0.60 0.71
CA LEU A 225 26.99 -0.25 2.01
C LEU A 225 27.42 1.14 2.47
N ASP A 226 28.66 1.54 2.23
CA ASP A 226 29.20 2.86 2.59
C ASP A 226 28.66 4.00 1.71
N GLU A 227 28.46 3.72 0.42
CA GLU A 227 27.85 4.66 -0.54
C GLU A 227 26.32 4.73 -0.41
N PHE A 228 25.69 3.79 0.30
CA PHE A 228 24.25 3.72 0.46
C PHE A 228 23.73 4.95 1.22
N LYS A 229 23.17 5.92 0.48
CA LYS A 229 22.65 7.16 1.06
C LYS A 229 21.46 6.88 1.97
N GLN A 230 21.55 7.36 3.21
CA GLN A 230 20.45 7.29 4.15
C GLN A 230 19.23 8.05 3.60
N HIS A 231 18.03 7.47 3.72
CA HIS A 231 16.78 8.02 3.15
C HIS A 231 16.72 8.08 1.62
N SER A 232 17.61 7.35 0.93
CA SER A 232 17.49 7.15 -0.52
C SER A 232 16.22 6.40 -0.90
N LEU A 233 15.74 5.53 -0.01
CA LEU A 233 14.46 4.83 -0.15
C LEU A 233 13.36 5.60 0.60
N ARG A 234 12.17 5.68 -0.02
CA ARG A 234 11.01 6.37 0.57
C ARG A 234 10.54 5.78 1.91
N ASN A 235 10.94 4.55 2.24
CA ASN A 235 10.57 3.87 3.47
C ASN A 235 11.81 3.44 4.29
N PRO A 236 12.01 3.97 5.51
CA PRO A 236 13.16 3.65 6.34
C PRO A 236 13.18 2.21 6.86
N ILE A 237 12.03 1.54 6.98
CA ILE A 237 11.95 0.12 7.39
C ILE A 237 12.58 -0.74 6.29
N VAL A 238 12.30 -0.42 5.03
CA VAL A 238 12.82 -1.16 3.87
C VAL A 238 14.35 -1.03 3.83
N GLU A 239 14.85 0.18 3.99
CA GLU A 239 16.28 0.47 4.07
C GLU A 239 16.97 -0.30 5.21
N GLN A 240 16.35 -0.35 6.40
CA GLN A 240 16.87 -1.13 7.51
C GLN A 240 16.92 -2.63 7.18
N VAL A 241 15.85 -3.19 6.63
CA VAL A 241 15.82 -4.63 6.29
C VAL A 241 16.90 -4.96 5.26
N ILE A 242 17.04 -4.14 4.21
CA ILE A 242 18.05 -4.35 3.16
C ILE A 242 19.46 -4.32 3.73
N THR A 243 19.78 -3.29 4.52
CA THR A 243 21.12 -3.13 5.09
C THR A 243 21.48 -4.25 6.06
N GLU A 244 20.54 -4.71 6.89
CA GLU A 244 20.78 -5.87 7.76
C GLU A 244 20.93 -7.18 6.95
N THR A 245 20.13 -7.39 5.90
CA THR A 245 20.31 -8.55 5.00
C THR A 245 21.68 -8.56 4.35
N LEU A 246 22.14 -7.43 3.80
CA LEU A 246 23.45 -7.33 3.16
C LEU A 246 24.60 -7.56 4.14
N ARG A 247 24.48 -7.09 5.38
CA ARG A 247 25.46 -7.38 6.44
C ARG A 247 25.53 -8.87 6.77
N VAL A 248 24.39 -9.54 6.90
CA VAL A 248 24.35 -11.00 7.11
C VAL A 248 25.00 -11.73 5.94
N VAL A 249 24.71 -11.34 4.70
CA VAL A 249 25.32 -11.94 3.51
C VAL A 249 26.83 -11.71 3.48
N ARG A 250 27.29 -10.49 3.79
CA ARG A 250 28.70 -10.15 3.93
C ARG A 250 29.40 -11.04 4.96
N ASP A 251 28.82 -11.14 6.16
CA ASP A 251 29.41 -11.90 7.26
C ASP A 251 29.48 -13.40 6.92
N ILE A 252 28.48 -13.94 6.20
CA ILE A 252 28.50 -15.32 5.69
C ILE A 252 29.62 -15.49 4.66
N TRP A 253 29.77 -14.54 3.73
CA TRP A 253 30.79 -14.57 2.68
C TRP A 253 32.20 -14.54 3.28
N GLU A 254 32.42 -13.71 4.29
CA GLU A 254 33.70 -13.63 4.99
C GLU A 254 33.97 -14.89 5.83
N LYS A 255 33.00 -15.33 6.65
CA LYS A 255 33.17 -16.44 7.59
C LYS A 255 33.32 -17.79 6.91
N TYR A 256 32.48 -18.09 5.92
CA TYR A 256 32.40 -19.41 5.29
C TYR A 256 33.03 -19.43 3.90
N GLY A 257 33.02 -18.29 3.20
CA GLY A 257 33.65 -18.16 1.89
C GLY A 257 35.07 -17.62 1.92
N GLN A 258 35.58 -17.16 3.06
CA GLN A 258 36.88 -16.49 3.18
C GLN A 258 37.03 -15.30 2.21
N GLY A 259 35.90 -14.69 1.82
CA GLY A 259 35.84 -13.65 0.80
C GLY A 259 36.20 -14.10 -0.62
N ALA A 260 36.24 -15.41 -0.89
CA ALA A 260 36.53 -15.95 -2.20
C ALA A 260 35.50 -15.48 -3.24
N LYS A 261 35.99 -15.17 -4.43
CA LYS A 261 35.15 -14.89 -5.59
C LYS A 261 34.25 -16.10 -5.86
N ASP A 262 33.00 -15.85 -6.23
CA ASP A 262 32.02 -16.89 -6.61
C ASP A 262 31.68 -17.90 -5.50
N PHE A 263 31.77 -17.49 -4.23
CA PHE A 263 31.40 -18.35 -3.10
C PHE A 263 29.91 -18.77 -3.10
N PHE A 264 29.02 -17.89 -3.55
CA PHE A 264 27.59 -18.18 -3.62
C PHE A 264 27.20 -18.65 -5.03
N ASP A 265 26.72 -19.88 -5.16
CA ASP A 265 26.15 -20.38 -6.41
C ASP A 265 24.75 -19.78 -6.67
N GLU A 266 23.90 -19.79 -5.64
CA GLU A 266 22.52 -19.31 -5.70
C GLU A 266 22.12 -18.61 -4.39
N ILE A 267 21.23 -17.62 -4.49
CA ILE A 267 20.63 -16.96 -3.33
C ILE A 267 19.11 -17.09 -3.42
N HIS A 268 18.52 -17.77 -2.44
CA HIS A 268 17.08 -17.98 -2.39
C HIS A 268 16.43 -16.98 -1.43
N ILE A 269 15.33 -16.36 -1.85
CA ILE A 269 14.66 -15.32 -1.07
C ILE A 269 13.16 -15.58 -1.07
N GLU A 270 12.56 -15.72 0.10
CA GLU A 270 11.11 -15.78 0.21
C GLU A 270 10.50 -14.39 0.03
N LEU A 271 9.61 -14.26 -0.95
CA LEU A 271 8.94 -13.00 -1.27
C LEU A 271 7.47 -13.07 -0.84
N GLY A 272 6.92 -11.93 -0.42
CA GLY A 272 5.47 -11.76 -0.16
C GLY A 272 4.64 -11.70 -1.45
N ARG A 273 4.86 -12.64 -2.39
CA ARG A 273 4.13 -12.74 -3.66
C ARG A 273 3.01 -13.77 -3.56
N GLU A 274 1.95 -13.58 -4.34
CA GLU A 274 0.91 -14.60 -4.54
C GLU A 274 1.40 -15.65 -5.54
N MET A 275 0.90 -16.90 -5.43
CA MET A 275 1.19 -17.95 -6.42
C MET A 275 0.50 -17.64 -7.76
N LYS A 276 0.94 -18.27 -8.85
CA LYS A 276 0.31 -18.08 -10.17
C LYS A 276 -1.20 -18.35 -10.11
N ASN A 277 -1.99 -17.36 -10.52
CA ASN A 277 -3.44 -17.47 -10.63
C ASN A 277 -3.84 -18.40 -11.79
N THR A 278 -4.96 -19.11 -11.64
CA THR A 278 -5.53 -19.97 -12.68
C THR A 278 -5.98 -19.16 -13.91
N ALA A 279 -6.19 -19.80 -15.05
CA ALA A 279 -6.71 -19.11 -16.24
C ALA A 279 -8.09 -18.47 -15.99
N GLU A 280 -8.95 -19.14 -15.23
CA GLU A 280 -10.26 -18.66 -14.82
C GLU A 280 -10.16 -17.46 -13.86
N ASP A 281 -9.28 -17.53 -12.85
CA ASP A 281 -9.04 -16.39 -11.95
C ASP A 281 -8.47 -15.19 -12.72
N ARG A 282 -7.54 -15.41 -13.66
CA ARG A 282 -7.01 -14.35 -14.52
C ARG A 282 -8.11 -13.76 -15.41
N LYS A 283 -8.98 -14.60 -15.99
CA LYS A 283 -10.13 -14.15 -16.79
C LYS A 283 -11.09 -13.32 -15.93
N ARG A 284 -11.46 -13.79 -14.74
CA ARG A 284 -12.32 -13.05 -13.80
C ARG A 284 -11.70 -11.72 -13.39
N ILE A 285 -10.42 -11.69 -13.03
CA ILE A 285 -9.70 -10.46 -12.69
C ILE A 285 -9.68 -9.50 -13.89
N THR A 286 -9.38 -10.01 -15.08
CA THR A 286 -9.36 -9.20 -16.31
C THR A 286 -10.74 -8.66 -16.63
N SER A 287 -11.78 -9.50 -16.59
CA SER A 287 -13.18 -9.10 -16.78
C SER A 287 -13.63 -8.05 -15.76
N GLN A 288 -13.27 -8.20 -14.49
CA GLN A 288 -13.58 -7.20 -13.45
C GLN A 288 -12.86 -5.88 -13.73
N VAL A 289 -11.61 -5.92 -14.18
CA VAL A 289 -10.85 -4.71 -14.55
C VAL A 289 -11.47 -4.04 -15.77
N THR A 290 -11.83 -4.81 -16.80
CA THR A 290 -12.50 -4.32 -18.01
C THR A 290 -13.88 -3.75 -17.69
N GLU A 291 -14.67 -4.41 -16.85
CA GLU A 291 -15.97 -3.93 -16.39
C GLU A 291 -15.81 -2.62 -15.62
N ASN A 292 -14.84 -2.54 -14.71
CA ASN A 292 -14.52 -1.30 -14.00
C ASN A 292 -14.11 -0.17 -14.95
N GLU A 293 -13.37 -0.47 -16.02
CA GLU A 293 -12.95 0.48 -17.05
C GLU A 293 -14.14 0.92 -17.93
N ASN A 294 -15.00 0.00 -18.34
CA ASN A 294 -16.22 0.26 -19.11
C ASN A 294 -17.22 1.10 -18.32
N THR A 295 -17.40 0.80 -17.03
CA THR A 295 -18.21 1.63 -16.12
C THR A 295 -17.61 3.04 -16.03
N ASN A 296 -16.28 3.19 -15.91
CA ASN A 296 -15.65 4.52 -15.92
C ASN A 296 -15.91 5.28 -17.24
N LEU A 297 -15.83 4.60 -18.38
CA LEU A 297 -16.07 5.19 -19.70
C LEU A 297 -17.53 5.59 -19.91
N ARG A 298 -18.46 4.73 -19.49
CA ARG A 298 -19.91 4.97 -19.56
C ARG A 298 -20.33 6.14 -18.68
N VAL A 299 -19.83 6.18 -17.45
CA VAL A 299 -20.01 7.30 -16.52
C VAL A 299 -19.47 8.60 -17.12
N LYS A 300 -18.31 8.55 -17.78
CA LYS A 300 -17.74 9.70 -18.48
C LYS A 300 -18.61 10.15 -19.66
N ALA A 301 -19.21 9.22 -20.40
CA ALA A 301 -20.14 9.53 -21.49
C ALA A 301 -21.43 10.17 -20.95
N LEU A 302 -22.00 9.62 -19.86
CA LEU A 302 -23.19 10.16 -19.21
C LEU A 302 -22.95 11.57 -18.65
N LEU A 303 -21.78 11.82 -18.05
CA LEU A 303 -21.37 13.19 -17.69
C LEU A 303 -21.19 14.09 -18.91
N THR A 304 -20.77 13.56 -20.07
CA THR A 304 -20.65 14.38 -21.29
C THR A 304 -22.01 14.74 -21.87
N GLU A 305 -22.99 13.85 -21.75
CA GLU A 305 -24.38 14.08 -22.15
C GLU A 305 -25.06 15.08 -21.23
N LEU A 306 -24.91 14.92 -19.90
CA LEU A 306 -25.39 15.86 -18.89
C LEU A 306 -24.77 17.26 -19.02
N LEU A 307 -23.57 17.38 -19.59
CA LEU A 307 -22.97 18.69 -19.91
C LEU A 307 -23.70 19.42 -21.05
N ASN A 308 -24.33 18.68 -21.97
CA ASN A 308 -25.01 19.25 -23.13
C ASN A 308 -26.50 19.56 -22.87
N ASP A 309 -27.02 19.19 -21.70
CA ASP A 309 -28.38 19.54 -21.27
C ASP A 309 -28.40 20.95 -20.66
N SER A 310 -29.19 21.84 -21.25
CA SER A 310 -29.37 23.23 -20.81
C SER A 310 -29.93 23.37 -19.38
N ASN A 311 -30.46 22.31 -18.78
CA ASN A 311 -31.02 22.31 -17.42
C ASN A 311 -30.00 21.91 -16.32
N VAL A 312 -28.79 21.49 -16.71
CA VAL A 312 -27.77 20.91 -15.82
C VAL A 312 -26.50 21.76 -15.86
N GLU A 313 -26.17 22.41 -14.73
CA GLU A 313 -24.97 23.24 -14.61
C GLU A 313 -23.81 22.48 -13.94
N ASN A 314 -22.56 22.93 -14.15
CA ASN A 314 -21.34 22.46 -13.45
C ASN A 314 -20.88 21.02 -13.70
N VAL A 315 -21.28 20.41 -14.82
CA VAL A 315 -20.80 19.08 -15.23
C VAL A 315 -19.39 19.16 -15.82
N ARG A 316 -18.50 18.26 -15.40
CA ARG A 316 -17.09 18.16 -15.83
C ARG A 316 -16.78 16.70 -16.16
N PRO A 317 -16.97 16.28 -17.42
CA PRO A 317 -16.85 14.88 -17.82
C PRO A 317 -15.52 14.22 -17.50
N PHE A 318 -14.44 15.01 -17.40
CA PHE A 318 -13.09 14.52 -17.13
C PHE A 318 -12.67 14.64 -15.66
N SER A 319 -13.55 15.06 -14.75
CA SER A 319 -13.26 15.13 -13.32
C SER A 319 -13.24 13.72 -12.73
N PRO A 320 -12.09 13.22 -12.21
CA PRO A 320 -12.02 11.89 -11.59
C PRO A 320 -13.02 11.73 -10.44
N MET A 321 -13.31 12.85 -9.79
CA MET A 321 -14.28 12.94 -8.72
C MET A 321 -15.73 12.75 -9.20
N GLN A 322 -16.18 13.48 -10.22
CA GLN A 322 -17.55 13.30 -10.74
C GLN A 322 -17.74 11.92 -11.38
N GLN A 323 -16.68 11.38 -12.00
CA GLN A 323 -16.69 10.01 -12.49
C GLN A 323 -16.81 9.00 -11.35
N GLU A 324 -16.12 9.21 -10.22
CA GLU A 324 -16.29 8.35 -9.05
C GLU A 324 -17.66 8.48 -8.38
N ILE A 325 -18.24 9.69 -8.35
CA ILE A 325 -19.60 9.96 -7.84
C ILE A 325 -20.62 9.15 -8.64
N LEU A 326 -20.61 9.28 -9.98
CA LEU A 326 -21.55 8.58 -10.84
C LEU A 326 -21.32 7.07 -10.86
N LYS A 327 -20.06 6.63 -10.79
CA LYS A 327 -19.73 5.21 -10.71
C LYS A 327 -20.29 4.58 -9.43
N VAL A 328 -20.14 5.26 -8.31
CA VAL A 328 -20.71 4.80 -7.03
C VAL A 328 -22.23 4.95 -7.04
N TYR A 329 -22.79 5.99 -7.64
CA TYR A 329 -24.24 6.06 -7.87
C TYR A 329 -24.73 4.86 -8.70
N GLU A 330 -24.00 4.44 -9.71
CA GLU A 330 -24.42 3.37 -10.60
C GLU A 330 -24.24 1.97 -10.00
N GLU A 331 -23.09 1.70 -9.39
CA GLU A 331 -22.81 0.44 -8.70
C GLU A 331 -23.76 0.23 -7.50
N TYR A 332 -24.21 1.32 -6.86
CA TYR A 332 -25.01 1.25 -5.63
C TYR A 332 -26.48 1.66 -5.78
N ALA A 333 -26.89 2.43 -6.79
CA ALA A 333 -28.28 2.82 -7.07
C ALA A 333 -28.91 2.02 -8.23
N VAL A 334 -28.18 1.74 -9.33
CA VAL A 334 -28.71 0.91 -10.44
C VAL A 334 -28.72 -0.57 -10.08
N GLY A 335 -27.80 -1.01 -9.20
CA GLY A 335 -27.81 -2.36 -8.62
C GLY A 335 -28.83 -2.56 -7.48
N SER A 336 -29.73 -1.60 -7.23
CA SER A 336 -30.61 -1.56 -6.06
C SER A 336 -31.98 -0.95 -6.33
N ASN A 337 -32.66 -1.32 -7.42
CA ASN A 337 -34.11 -1.15 -7.44
C ASN A 337 -34.83 -2.13 -6.52
N GLU A 338 -34.10 -2.86 -5.64
CA GLU A 338 -34.69 -3.89 -4.82
C GLU A 338 -34.08 -3.97 -3.38
N ARG A 339 -34.96 -4.09 -2.38
CA ARG A 339 -34.72 -4.26 -0.94
C ARG A 339 -34.86 -5.73 -0.59
N TYR A 340 -33.83 -6.32 0.03
CA TYR A 340 -33.90 -7.71 0.49
C TYR A 340 -34.91 -7.83 1.63
N ASN A 341 -35.92 -8.68 1.46
CA ASN A 341 -36.92 -8.99 2.48
C ASN A 341 -36.55 -10.32 3.15
N PRO A 342 -36.10 -10.32 4.42
CA PRO A 342 -35.64 -11.52 5.11
C PRO A 342 -36.74 -12.57 5.32
N HIS A 343 -38.01 -12.18 5.29
CA HIS A 343 -39.14 -13.08 5.48
C HIS A 343 -39.56 -13.81 4.20
N THR A 344 -39.34 -13.19 3.03
CA THR A 344 -39.71 -13.77 1.73
C THR A 344 -38.51 -14.31 0.96
N GLY A 345 -37.29 -13.98 1.38
CA GLY A 345 -36.04 -14.38 0.70
C GLY A 345 -35.78 -13.67 -0.63
N ASN A 346 -36.65 -12.72 -1.01
CA ASN A 346 -36.64 -12.03 -2.29
C ASN A 346 -36.29 -10.54 -2.12
N PHE A 347 -36.03 -9.88 -3.24
CA PHE A 347 -35.70 -8.47 -3.32
C PHE A 347 -36.93 -7.68 -3.87
N GLU A 348 -37.35 -6.58 -3.23
CA GLU A 348 -38.59 -5.81 -3.51
C GLU A 348 -38.35 -4.30 -3.81
N HIS A 349 -39.17 -3.66 -4.66
CA HIS A 349 -38.94 -2.29 -5.19
C HIS A 349 -38.99 -1.13 -4.17
N ASP A 350 -38.07 -0.15 -4.26
CA ASP A 350 -37.96 1.02 -3.36
C ASP A 350 -38.38 2.35 -4.07
N PRO A 351 -39.42 3.08 -3.61
CA PRO A 351 -39.94 4.28 -4.30
C PRO A 351 -39.07 5.56 -4.18
N ILE A 352 -37.98 5.55 -3.41
CA ILE A 352 -37.15 6.76 -3.14
C ILE A 352 -36.10 6.97 -4.26
N SER A 353 -36.51 6.82 -5.51
CA SER A 353 -35.70 7.07 -6.72
C SER A 353 -35.91 8.49 -7.28
N ASP A 354 -37.10 9.06 -7.08
CA ASP A 354 -37.53 10.24 -7.85
C ASP A 354 -37.12 11.58 -7.22
N GLU A 355 -36.77 11.62 -5.93
CA GLU A 355 -36.23 12.84 -5.29
C GLU A 355 -34.72 13.07 -5.59
N MET A 356 -34.01 12.05 -6.07
CA MET A 356 -32.56 12.08 -6.34
C MET A 356 -32.16 12.94 -7.55
N LEU A 357 -33.10 13.25 -8.46
CA LEU A 357 -32.87 14.09 -9.64
C LEU A 357 -32.70 15.59 -9.33
N LYS A 358 -33.02 16.05 -8.11
CA LYS A 358 -33.02 17.48 -7.76
C LYS A 358 -31.74 18.01 -7.09
N ILE A 359 -30.79 17.16 -6.69
CA ILE A 359 -29.66 17.59 -5.82
C ILE A 359 -28.30 17.67 -6.56
N SER A 360 -28.25 17.46 -7.88
CA SER A 360 -27.01 17.57 -8.67
C SER A 360 -26.53 19.01 -8.93
N LYS A 361 -27.17 20.03 -8.36
CA LYS A 361 -27.03 21.44 -8.76
C LYS A 361 -26.06 22.31 -7.93
N THR A 362 -25.11 21.76 -7.18
CA THR A 362 -24.16 22.61 -6.39
C THR A 362 -22.70 22.14 -6.37
N ALA A 363 -21.82 23.12 -6.14
CA ALA A 363 -20.37 23.21 -6.36
C ALA A 363 -19.47 21.97 -6.11
N GLN A 364 -18.34 21.95 -6.85
CA GLN A 364 -17.30 20.91 -6.85
C GLN A 364 -16.87 20.47 -5.43
N PRO A 365 -17.14 19.23 -5.01
CA PRO A 365 -16.60 18.72 -3.75
C PRO A 365 -15.06 18.59 -3.79
N THR A 366 -14.45 18.49 -2.62
CA THR A 366 -13.04 18.18 -2.39
C THR A 366 -12.87 16.65 -2.23
N LYS A 367 -11.64 16.12 -2.29
CA LYS A 367 -11.40 14.67 -2.09
C LYS A 367 -12.03 14.09 -0.80
N PRO A 368 -12.02 14.78 0.36
CA PRO A 368 -12.74 14.35 1.56
C PRO A 368 -14.26 14.34 1.41
N GLU A 369 -14.83 15.33 0.73
CA GLU A 369 -16.28 15.42 0.48
C GLU A 369 -16.74 14.31 -0.45
N LEU A 370 -15.97 14.00 -1.49
CA LEU A 370 -16.19 12.82 -2.34
C LEU A 370 -16.25 11.54 -1.50
N GLN A 371 -15.31 11.38 -0.57
CA GLN A 371 -15.24 10.20 0.26
C GLN A 371 -16.45 10.08 1.21
N ARG A 372 -16.91 11.21 1.78
CA ARG A 372 -18.17 11.26 2.56
C ARG A 372 -19.37 10.82 1.71
N TYR A 373 -19.45 11.32 0.48
CA TYR A 373 -20.52 10.98 -0.46
C TYR A 373 -20.54 9.49 -0.82
N LYS A 374 -19.36 8.89 -1.08
CA LYS A 374 -19.28 7.44 -1.34
C LYS A 374 -19.74 6.60 -0.17
N LEU A 375 -19.29 6.96 1.05
CA LEU A 375 -19.70 6.26 2.26
C LEU A 375 -21.21 6.41 2.50
N TRP A 376 -21.76 7.60 2.25
CA TRP A 376 -23.19 7.87 2.37
C TRP A 376 -24.04 7.01 1.42
N LEU A 377 -23.63 6.88 0.16
CA LEU A 377 -24.29 5.99 -0.82
C LEU A 377 -24.18 4.52 -0.44
N GLU A 378 -22.98 4.06 -0.09
CA GLU A 378 -22.74 2.67 0.33
C GLU A 378 -23.60 2.28 1.54
N GLN A 379 -23.80 3.22 2.46
CA GLN A 379 -24.59 3.05 3.67
C GLN A 379 -26.09 3.20 3.46
N ARG A 380 -26.54 3.40 2.21
CA ARG A 380 -27.93 3.71 1.87
C ARG A 380 -28.48 4.83 2.74
N TYR A 381 -27.67 5.88 2.87
CA TYR A 381 -28.02 7.14 3.52
C TYR A 381 -28.24 7.04 5.02
N ARG A 382 -27.88 5.93 5.67
CA ARG A 382 -28.10 5.73 7.11
C ARG A 382 -26.80 5.62 7.88
N SER A 383 -26.78 6.18 9.09
CA SER A 383 -25.67 6.00 10.02
C SER A 383 -25.61 4.54 10.47
N PRO A 384 -24.42 3.90 10.51
CA PRO A 384 -24.29 2.49 10.83
C PRO A 384 -24.62 2.20 12.29
N TYR A 385 -24.43 3.16 13.19
CA TYR A 385 -24.54 2.98 14.64
C TYR A 385 -25.90 3.37 15.20
N THR A 386 -26.63 4.25 14.53
CA THR A 386 -27.93 4.78 14.98
C THR A 386 -29.08 4.44 14.04
N GLY A 387 -28.78 4.04 12.80
CA GLY A 387 -29.77 3.79 11.76
C GLY A 387 -30.47 5.04 11.24
N GLN A 388 -30.13 6.21 11.77
CA GLN A 388 -30.76 7.48 11.41
C GLN A 388 -30.40 7.85 9.98
N MET A 389 -31.36 8.42 9.27
CA MET A 389 -31.12 8.98 7.95
C MET A 389 -30.16 10.17 8.07
N ILE A 390 -29.12 10.16 7.25
CA ILE A 390 -28.14 11.22 7.06
C ILE A 390 -28.66 12.09 5.91
N PRO A 391 -29.14 13.31 6.17
CA PRO A 391 -29.62 14.19 5.12
C PRO A 391 -28.46 14.67 4.24
N LEU A 392 -28.62 14.67 2.92
CA LEU A 392 -27.56 15.08 1.99
C LEU A 392 -27.09 16.53 2.23
N ASN A 393 -28.00 17.44 2.58
CA ASN A 393 -27.68 18.82 2.93
C ASN A 393 -26.79 18.95 4.18
N LYS A 394 -26.74 17.93 5.04
CA LYS A 394 -25.92 17.88 6.25
C LYS A 394 -24.66 17.03 6.13
N LEU A 395 -24.55 16.20 5.08
CA LEU A 395 -23.43 15.27 4.88
C LEU A 395 -22.05 15.96 4.87
N PHE A 396 -22.00 17.17 4.32
CA PHE A 396 -20.76 17.95 4.19
C PHE A 396 -20.50 18.90 5.36
N THR A 397 -21.38 18.92 6.36
CA THR A 397 -21.20 19.77 7.55
C THR A 397 -20.34 19.05 8.60
N SER A 398 -20.01 19.76 9.69
CA SER A 398 -19.35 19.17 10.85
C SER A 398 -20.28 18.27 11.70
N GLU A 399 -21.56 18.14 11.34
CA GLU A 399 -22.49 17.24 12.03
C GLU A 399 -22.18 15.76 11.75
N TYR A 400 -21.51 15.47 10.64
CA TYR A 400 -21.13 14.12 10.23
C TYR A 400 -19.64 14.02 9.92
N GLU A 401 -19.02 12.94 10.38
CA GLU A 401 -17.58 12.70 10.24
C GLU A 401 -17.30 11.30 9.69
N ILE A 402 -16.22 11.18 8.92
CA ILE A 402 -15.71 9.87 8.50
C ILE A 402 -15.10 9.22 9.73
N GLU A 403 -15.64 8.07 10.10
CA GLU A 403 -15.27 7.26 11.25
C GLU A 403 -14.50 6.03 10.77
N HIS A 404 -13.53 5.59 11.58
CA HIS A 404 -12.77 4.36 11.36
C HIS A 404 -13.29 3.24 12.26
N ILE A 405 -14.02 2.28 11.66
CA ILE A 405 -14.70 1.18 12.35
C ILE A 405 -13.74 0.52 13.35
N ILE A 406 -12.53 0.21 12.89
CA ILE A 406 -11.39 -0.15 13.72
C ILE A 406 -10.51 1.11 13.89
N PRO A 407 -10.34 1.64 15.12
CA PRO A 407 -9.59 2.87 15.35
C PRO A 407 -8.14 2.77 14.89
N GLN A 408 -7.65 3.81 14.20
CA GLN A 408 -6.27 3.87 13.71
C GLN A 408 -5.22 3.71 14.83
N SER A 409 -5.55 4.12 16.05
CA SER A 409 -4.69 3.98 17.24
C SER A 409 -4.50 2.53 17.68
N ARG A 410 -5.43 1.63 17.33
CA ARG A 410 -5.38 0.20 17.66
C ARG A 410 -4.97 -0.66 16.47
N TYR A 411 -5.39 -0.30 15.24
CA TYR A 411 -5.02 -1.00 14.01
C TYR A 411 -4.93 -0.01 12.85
N PHE A 412 -3.76 0.09 12.22
CA PHE A 412 -3.52 1.06 11.14
C PHE A 412 -4.13 0.57 9.82
N ASP A 413 -5.43 0.75 9.66
CA ASP A 413 -6.15 0.42 8.43
C ASP A 413 -6.92 1.64 7.91
N ASP A 414 -6.39 2.26 6.86
CA ASP A 414 -7.01 3.42 6.21
C ASP A 414 -7.77 3.03 4.93
N SER A 415 -8.00 1.73 4.70
CA SER A 415 -8.78 1.24 3.57
C SER A 415 -10.22 1.74 3.64
N PHE A 416 -10.87 1.88 2.47
CA PHE A 416 -12.26 2.31 2.38
C PHE A 416 -13.22 1.34 3.10
N SER A 417 -12.87 0.06 3.21
CA SER A 417 -13.67 -0.92 3.95
C SER A 417 -13.63 -0.74 5.47
N ASN A 418 -12.67 0.01 6.02
CA ASN A 418 -12.61 0.38 7.44
C ASN A 418 -13.27 1.73 7.76
N LYS A 419 -13.92 2.37 6.78
CA LYS A 419 -14.47 3.72 6.94
C LYS A 419 -15.99 3.72 6.81
N VAL A 420 -16.66 4.53 7.62
CA VAL A 420 -18.10 4.83 7.54
C VAL A 420 -18.33 6.32 7.82
N ILE A 421 -19.50 6.84 7.48
CA ILE A 421 -19.96 8.19 7.83
C ILE A 421 -21.02 8.06 8.92
N CYS A 422 -20.82 8.74 10.05
CA CYS A 422 -21.77 8.77 11.16
C CYS A 422 -21.80 10.16 11.79
N GLU A 423 -22.73 10.38 12.71
CA GLU A 423 -22.86 11.63 13.47
C GLU A 423 -21.56 11.89 14.25
N ALA A 424 -21.05 13.12 14.20
CA ALA A 424 -19.81 13.51 14.88
C ALA A 424 -19.87 13.27 16.40
N ALA A 425 -21.06 13.38 17.01
CA ALA A 425 -21.28 13.06 18.42
C ALA A 425 -21.04 11.57 18.72
N ILE A 426 -21.51 10.70 17.82
CA ILE A 426 -21.33 9.24 17.93
C ILE A 426 -19.88 8.85 17.68
N ASN A 427 -19.24 9.45 16.67
CA ASN A 427 -17.80 9.26 16.42
C ASN A 427 -16.96 9.62 17.65
N LYS A 428 -17.26 10.76 18.29
CA LYS A 428 -16.58 11.20 19.52
C LYS A 428 -16.85 10.27 20.71
N LEU A 429 -18.07 9.76 20.86
CA LEU A 429 -18.44 8.84 21.93
C LEU A 429 -17.74 7.47 21.78
N LYS A 430 -17.61 6.97 20.55
CA LYS A 430 -16.91 5.73 20.23
C LYS A 430 -15.42 5.77 20.55
N ASP A 431 -14.76 6.90 20.28
CA ASP A 431 -13.31 7.13 20.52
C ASP A 431 -12.42 5.97 20.03
N LYS A 432 -11.90 5.14 20.94
CA LYS A 432 -10.95 4.04 20.64
C LYS A 432 -11.59 2.65 20.68
N GLN A 433 -12.91 2.56 20.70
CA GLN A 433 -13.63 1.28 20.71
C GLN A 433 -13.82 0.75 19.28
N LEU A 434 -14.00 -0.56 19.12
CA LEU A 434 -14.46 -1.15 17.86
C LEU A 434 -15.93 -0.83 17.59
N GLY A 435 -16.38 -1.05 16.35
CA GLY A 435 -17.79 -0.82 15.98
C GLY A 435 -18.77 -1.61 16.86
N LEU A 436 -18.57 -2.92 17.00
CA LEU A 436 -19.43 -3.77 17.84
C LEU A 436 -19.22 -3.53 19.33
N GLU A 437 -17.97 -3.32 19.76
CA GLU A 437 -17.62 -2.96 21.15
C GLU A 437 -18.36 -1.69 21.61
N PHE A 438 -18.42 -0.68 20.74
CA PHE A 438 -19.18 0.54 20.99
C PHE A 438 -20.67 0.29 21.17
N ILE A 439 -21.28 -0.54 20.31
CA ILE A 439 -22.70 -0.89 20.42
C ILE A 439 -22.97 -1.63 21.73
N LYS A 440 -22.13 -2.59 22.12
CA LYS A 440 -22.28 -3.29 23.41
C LYS A 440 -22.27 -2.35 24.61
N ASN A 441 -21.35 -1.39 24.62
CA ASN A 441 -21.18 -0.47 25.74
C ASN A 441 -22.23 0.65 25.81
N TYR A 442 -22.81 1.06 24.68
CA TYR A 442 -23.70 2.22 24.59
C TYR A 442 -25.06 1.91 23.93
N HIS A 443 -25.47 0.64 23.87
CA HIS A 443 -26.77 0.25 23.32
C HIS A 443 -27.90 1.00 24.01
N GLY A 444 -28.85 1.52 23.24
CA GLY A 444 -29.99 2.27 23.78
C GLY A 444 -29.69 3.67 24.31
N ALA A 445 -28.43 4.10 24.38
CA ALA A 445 -28.06 5.44 24.85
C ALA A 445 -28.61 6.53 23.91
N ILE A 446 -29.15 7.59 24.51
CA ILE A 446 -29.63 8.78 23.81
C ILE A 446 -28.52 9.82 23.82
N VAL A 447 -27.97 10.11 22.65
CA VAL A 447 -26.86 11.04 22.49
C VAL A 447 -27.37 12.33 21.87
N GLU A 448 -27.14 13.46 22.55
CA GLU A 448 -27.43 14.78 21.98
C GLU A 448 -26.48 15.08 20.81
N THR A 449 -27.08 15.40 19.68
CA THR A 449 -26.41 15.94 18.49
C THR A 449 -26.62 17.45 18.44
N GLY A 450 -25.83 18.17 17.63
CA GLY A 450 -25.93 19.63 17.56
C GLY A 450 -27.34 20.14 17.28
N PHE A 451 -27.68 21.31 17.83
CA PHE A 451 -28.96 22.03 17.63
C PHE A 451 -30.22 21.33 18.20
N GLY A 452 -30.10 20.61 19.33
CA GLY A 452 -31.27 20.11 20.09
C GLY A 452 -31.92 18.85 19.52
N ARG A 453 -31.22 18.10 18.66
CA ARG A 453 -31.65 16.80 18.16
C ARG A 453 -30.94 15.70 18.94
N SER A 454 -31.65 14.65 19.35
CA SER A 454 -31.05 13.47 19.96
C SER A 454 -31.13 12.27 19.02
N VAL A 455 -30.15 11.36 19.12
CA VAL A 455 -30.14 10.10 18.39
C VAL A 455 -29.94 8.95 19.36
N ARG A 456 -30.67 7.85 19.15
CA ARG A 456 -30.53 6.63 19.94
C ARG A 456 -29.54 5.70 19.26
N VAL A 457 -28.57 5.18 20.00
CA VAL A 457 -27.65 4.13 19.56
C VAL A 457 -28.42 2.81 19.43
N PHE A 458 -28.16 2.04 18.38
CA PHE A 458 -28.82 0.75 18.16
C PHE A 458 -28.66 -0.20 19.35
N ASP A 459 -29.70 -1.00 19.59
CA ASP A 459 -29.58 -2.20 20.40
C ASP A 459 -28.75 -3.26 19.64
N GLU A 460 -28.07 -4.16 20.36
CA GLU A 460 -27.10 -5.08 19.74
C GLU A 460 -27.70 -5.93 18.61
N ASP A 461 -28.87 -6.53 18.84
CA ASP A 461 -29.55 -7.35 17.83
C ASP A 461 -29.94 -6.54 16.58
N ALA A 462 -30.48 -5.33 16.80
CA ALA A 462 -30.86 -4.42 15.73
C ALA A 462 -29.65 -3.97 14.90
N TYR A 463 -28.51 -3.70 15.55
CA TYR A 463 -27.26 -3.37 14.86
C TYR A 463 -26.77 -4.55 14.01
N GLN A 464 -26.77 -5.77 14.57
CA GLN A 464 -26.30 -6.95 13.83
C GLN A 464 -27.17 -7.24 12.61
N GLU A 465 -28.50 -7.12 12.74
CA GLU A 465 -29.43 -7.30 11.62
C GLU A 465 -29.23 -6.21 10.57
N PHE A 466 -29.15 -4.94 10.98
CA PHE A 466 -28.88 -3.81 10.11
C PHE A 466 -27.59 -4.00 9.30
N VAL A 467 -26.52 -4.43 9.96
CA VAL A 467 -25.22 -4.64 9.30
C VAL A 467 -25.28 -5.82 8.32
N LYS A 468 -25.98 -6.91 8.66
CA LYS A 468 -26.15 -8.07 7.78
C LYS A 468 -26.97 -7.75 6.54
N GLU A 469 -28.07 -6.99 6.68
CA GLU A 469 -28.94 -6.58 5.57
C GLU A 469 -28.23 -5.57 4.65
N ARG A 470 -27.68 -4.49 5.22
CA ARG A 470 -27.19 -3.35 4.43
C ARG A 470 -25.81 -3.55 3.83
N TYR A 471 -24.94 -4.32 4.49
CA TYR A 471 -23.58 -4.60 4.01
C TYR A 471 -23.43 -6.03 3.46
N ALA A 472 -24.52 -6.69 3.08
CA ALA A 472 -24.50 -8.06 2.53
C ALA A 472 -23.53 -8.22 1.35
N LYS A 473 -23.50 -7.24 0.44
CA LYS A 473 -22.63 -7.22 -0.74
C LYS A 473 -21.17 -6.87 -0.39
N ASN A 474 -20.90 -6.12 0.68
CA ASN A 474 -19.54 -5.75 1.11
C ASN A 474 -19.05 -6.58 2.31
N ARG A 475 -18.64 -7.83 2.03
CA ARG A 475 -18.17 -8.79 3.05
C ARG A 475 -17.03 -8.24 3.91
N SER A 476 -16.12 -7.45 3.33
CA SER A 476 -14.98 -6.90 4.07
C SER A 476 -15.42 -5.91 5.14
N LYS A 477 -16.27 -4.94 4.78
CA LYS A 477 -16.78 -3.93 5.72
C LYS A 477 -17.72 -4.52 6.76
N ARG A 478 -18.62 -5.42 6.34
CA ARG A 478 -19.52 -6.16 7.24
C ARG A 478 -18.77 -6.89 8.34
N ASN A 479 -17.71 -7.60 7.98
CA ASN A 479 -16.90 -8.34 8.95
C ASN A 479 -16.15 -7.42 9.91
N LYS A 480 -15.79 -6.19 9.51
CA LYS A 480 -15.17 -5.18 10.40
C LYS A 480 -16.19 -4.55 11.36
N LEU A 481 -17.40 -4.28 10.89
CA LEU A 481 -18.49 -3.72 11.73
C LEU A 481 -18.93 -4.70 12.83
N LEU A 482 -19.00 -5.99 12.51
CA LEU A 482 -19.34 -7.06 13.47
C LEU A 482 -18.12 -7.62 14.22
N MET A 483 -16.98 -6.93 14.15
CA MET A 483 -15.74 -7.40 14.75
C MET A 483 -15.68 -7.06 16.23
N ASP A 484 -15.43 -8.09 17.05
CA ASP A 484 -15.31 -7.96 18.50
C ASP A 484 -13.85 -7.84 18.97
N GLU A 485 -12.89 -8.28 18.14
CA GLU A 485 -11.46 -8.24 18.44
C GLU A 485 -10.63 -7.97 17.19
N ILE A 486 -9.52 -7.24 17.35
CA ILE A 486 -8.61 -6.90 16.27
C ILE A 486 -7.74 -8.14 15.94
N PRO A 487 -7.73 -8.61 14.68
CA PRO A 487 -6.86 -9.72 14.27
C PRO A 487 -5.37 -9.33 14.31
N ASP A 488 -4.50 -10.25 14.71
CA ASP A 488 -3.02 -10.13 14.60
C ASP A 488 -2.48 -10.15 13.15
N LYS A 489 -3.35 -9.95 12.16
CA LYS A 489 -2.97 -10.03 10.74
C LYS A 489 -2.16 -8.81 10.33
N MET A 490 -1.23 -9.07 9.41
CA MET A 490 -0.29 -8.09 8.87
C MET A 490 -1.03 -6.90 8.26
N ILE A 491 -0.63 -5.69 8.64
CA ILE A 491 -1.21 -4.43 8.16
C ILE A 491 -0.96 -4.31 6.63
N GLU A 492 -1.90 -3.78 5.84
CA GLU A 492 -1.73 -3.59 4.38
C GLU A 492 -0.44 -2.84 4.01
N ARG A 493 -0.03 -1.90 4.86
CA ARG A 493 1.27 -1.21 4.80
C ARG A 493 2.45 -2.19 4.80
N GLN A 494 2.46 -3.16 5.72
CA GLN A 494 3.51 -4.18 5.80
C GLN A 494 3.53 -5.08 4.55
N LEU A 495 2.38 -5.35 3.92
CA LEU A 495 2.33 -6.10 2.65
C LEU A 495 2.97 -5.31 1.49
N ASN A 496 2.65 -4.02 1.38
CA ASN A 496 3.25 -3.15 0.35
C ASN A 496 4.75 -2.96 0.57
N ASP A 497 5.18 -2.80 1.82
CA ASP A 497 6.58 -2.69 2.21
C ASP A 497 7.35 -3.97 1.86
N THR A 498 6.80 -5.15 2.14
CA THR A 498 7.39 -6.45 1.77
C THR A 498 7.53 -6.62 0.26
N ARG A 499 6.56 -6.17 -0.55
CA ARG A 499 6.67 -6.21 -2.03
C ARG A 499 7.76 -5.29 -2.56
N TYR A 500 7.92 -4.10 -1.97
CA TYR A 500 8.98 -3.16 -2.36
C TYR A 500 10.36 -3.69 -1.96
N ILE A 501 10.51 -4.20 -0.73
CA ILE A 501 11.73 -4.89 -0.25
C ILE A 501 12.11 -5.99 -1.23
N SER A 502 11.15 -6.85 -1.56
CA SER A 502 11.34 -8.00 -2.46
C SER A 502 11.92 -7.59 -3.83
N LYS A 503 11.43 -6.51 -4.44
CA LYS A 503 11.91 -6.05 -5.75
C LYS A 503 13.32 -5.48 -5.66
N PHE A 504 13.60 -4.70 -4.62
CA PHE A 504 14.88 -4.05 -4.45
C PHE A 504 15.97 -5.05 -4.06
N ILE A 505 15.71 -5.91 -3.08
CA ILE A 505 16.69 -6.87 -2.57
C ILE A 505 17.09 -7.90 -3.62
N SER A 506 16.15 -8.37 -4.45
CA SER A 506 16.48 -9.28 -5.54
C SER A 506 17.45 -8.65 -6.54
N ASN A 507 17.28 -7.36 -6.86
CA ASN A 507 18.20 -6.65 -7.75
C ASN A 507 19.59 -6.52 -7.11
N VAL A 508 19.67 -6.08 -5.85
CA VAL A 508 20.97 -5.91 -5.17
C VAL A 508 21.70 -7.25 -5.00
N LEU A 509 21.02 -8.30 -4.54
CA LEU A 509 21.63 -9.62 -4.37
C LEU A 509 21.99 -10.28 -5.70
N SER A 510 21.39 -9.83 -6.80
CA SER A 510 21.81 -10.28 -8.13
C SER A 510 23.24 -9.90 -8.44
N ASN A 511 23.78 -8.83 -7.87
CA ASN A 511 25.19 -8.47 -8.08
C ASN A 511 26.15 -9.53 -7.52
N ILE A 512 25.72 -10.35 -6.55
CA ILE A 512 26.58 -11.36 -5.91
C ILE A 512 26.65 -12.64 -6.75
N VAL A 513 25.51 -13.14 -7.24
CA VAL A 513 25.39 -14.45 -7.91
C VAL A 513 25.30 -14.37 -9.43
N ARG A 514 25.52 -13.17 -10.01
CA ARG A 514 25.45 -12.97 -11.46
C ARG A 514 26.51 -13.79 -12.17
N VAL A 515 26.12 -14.38 -13.30
CA VAL A 515 27.05 -15.06 -14.20
C VAL A 515 27.43 -14.12 -15.35
N ASP A 516 28.69 -14.14 -15.77
CA ASP A 516 29.17 -13.25 -16.84
C ASP A 516 28.50 -13.54 -18.21
N ASN A 517 28.06 -14.79 -18.42
CA ASN A 517 27.40 -15.25 -19.64
C ASN A 517 25.88 -15.49 -19.45
N ASN A 518 25.08 -14.94 -20.36
CA ASN A 518 23.62 -15.16 -20.44
C ASN A 518 22.88 -14.90 -19.12
N ASP A 519 23.22 -13.81 -18.43
CA ASP A 519 22.56 -13.37 -17.19
C ASP A 519 22.48 -11.85 -17.10
N ASP A 520 21.97 -11.20 -18.15
CA ASP A 520 21.85 -9.74 -18.23
C ASP A 520 20.50 -9.20 -17.71
N GLY A 521 19.66 -10.06 -17.13
CA GLY A 521 18.35 -9.67 -16.60
C GLY A 521 18.45 -8.66 -15.46
N ILE A 522 17.35 -7.94 -15.19
CA ILE A 522 17.26 -7.03 -14.02
C ILE A 522 17.64 -7.77 -12.73
N ASN A 523 17.16 -9.01 -12.59
CA ASN A 523 17.62 -9.93 -11.56
C ASN A 523 18.40 -11.08 -12.21
N SER A 524 19.40 -11.58 -11.51
CA SER A 524 20.16 -12.77 -11.91
C SER A 524 19.25 -14.00 -11.87
N LYS A 525 19.46 -14.93 -12.81
CA LYS A 525 18.83 -16.26 -12.83
C LYS A 525 19.13 -17.11 -11.58
N ASN A 526 20.20 -16.78 -10.84
CA ASN A 526 20.63 -17.45 -9.63
C ASN A 526 20.05 -16.84 -8.35
N VAL A 527 19.24 -15.79 -8.48
CA VAL A 527 18.38 -15.31 -7.38
C VAL A 527 17.01 -15.98 -7.51
N LEU A 528 16.71 -16.95 -6.64
CA LEU A 528 15.45 -17.70 -6.70
C LEU A 528 14.38 -17.09 -5.78
N PRO A 529 13.28 -16.56 -6.35
CA PRO A 529 12.17 -16.07 -5.54
C PRO A 529 11.27 -17.23 -5.08
N GLY A 530 11.18 -17.43 -3.77
CA GLY A 530 10.25 -18.34 -3.10
C GLY A 530 8.94 -17.65 -2.68
N ASN A 531 7.99 -18.45 -2.20
CA ASN A 531 6.72 -18.00 -1.63
C ASN A 531 6.44 -18.79 -0.34
N GLY A 532 5.89 -18.15 0.69
CA GLY A 532 5.51 -18.81 1.95
C GLY A 532 4.59 -20.03 1.82
N LYS A 533 3.77 -20.12 0.76
CA LYS A 533 3.00 -21.35 0.49
C LYS A 533 3.90 -22.53 0.10
N ILE A 534 4.94 -22.27 -0.70
CA ILE A 534 5.93 -23.27 -1.12
C ILE A 534 6.73 -23.73 0.10
N THR A 535 7.24 -22.78 0.88
CA THR A 535 7.99 -23.05 2.12
C THR A 535 7.15 -23.89 3.08
N SER A 536 5.87 -23.56 3.26
CA SER A 536 4.98 -24.29 4.16
C SER A 536 4.72 -25.73 3.69
N ALA A 537 4.52 -25.93 2.38
CA ALA A 537 4.32 -27.27 1.81
C ALA A 537 5.57 -28.15 1.96
N LEU A 538 6.75 -27.63 1.59
CA LEU A 538 8.01 -28.37 1.74
C LEU A 538 8.34 -28.65 3.21
N LYS A 539 8.11 -27.69 4.10
CA LYS A 539 8.32 -27.86 5.55
C LYS A 539 7.46 -28.98 6.13
N GLN A 540 6.22 -29.10 5.67
CA GLN A 540 5.31 -30.17 6.06
C GLN A 540 5.80 -31.52 5.54
N ASP A 541 6.01 -31.64 4.23
CA ASP A 541 6.36 -32.90 3.58
C ASP A 541 7.75 -33.41 3.99
N TRP A 542 8.69 -32.51 4.32
CA TRP A 542 10.00 -32.89 4.85
C TRP A 542 9.99 -33.26 6.34
N GLY A 543 8.86 -33.13 7.05
CA GLY A 543 8.74 -33.50 8.46
C GLY A 543 9.35 -32.48 9.43
N LEU A 544 9.61 -31.26 8.98
CA LEU A 544 10.19 -30.20 9.82
C LEU A 544 9.18 -29.55 10.78
N ASN A 545 7.88 -29.73 10.54
CA ASN A 545 6.85 -29.34 11.51
C ASN A 545 6.97 -30.16 12.81
N ASP A 546 7.35 -31.43 12.71
CA ASP A 546 7.57 -32.29 13.88
C ASP A 546 8.82 -31.86 14.64
N VAL A 547 9.90 -31.54 13.93
CA VAL A 547 11.11 -30.94 14.51
C VAL A 547 10.78 -29.65 15.27
N TRP A 548 9.93 -28.79 14.68
CA TRP A 548 9.49 -27.56 15.34
C TRP A 548 8.68 -27.84 16.60
N ASN A 549 7.76 -28.81 16.56
CA ASN A 549 6.96 -29.21 17.70
C ASN A 549 7.82 -29.74 18.85
N ASP A 550 8.80 -30.60 18.56
CA ASP A 550 9.77 -31.10 19.55
C ASP A 550 10.56 -29.95 20.18
N LEU A 551 10.99 -28.97 19.38
CA LEU A 551 11.80 -27.83 19.85
C LEU A 551 11.05 -26.91 20.84
N ILE A 552 9.74 -26.75 20.65
CA ILE A 552 8.90 -25.88 21.48
C ILE A 552 8.22 -26.62 22.63
N LEU A 553 8.13 -27.96 22.57
CA LEU A 553 7.43 -28.79 23.55
C LEU A 553 7.80 -28.49 25.02
N PRO A 554 9.09 -28.30 25.39
CA PRO A 554 9.47 -28.00 26.78
C PRO A 554 8.79 -26.75 27.35
N ARG A 555 8.41 -25.79 26.50
CA ARG A 555 7.68 -24.58 26.92
C ARG A 555 6.24 -24.90 27.34
N PHE A 556 5.60 -25.85 26.67
CA PHE A 556 4.23 -26.28 26.97
C PHE A 556 4.19 -27.20 28.19
N GLU A 557 5.19 -28.07 28.34
CA GLU A 557 5.38 -28.86 29.57
C GLU A 557 5.59 -27.96 30.79
N ARG A 558 6.45 -26.93 30.67
CA ARG A 558 6.63 -25.94 31.74
C ARG A 558 5.34 -25.19 32.07
N MET A 559 4.51 -24.91 31.07
CA MET A 559 3.23 -24.23 31.28
C MET A 559 2.24 -25.12 32.05
N ASN A 560 2.14 -26.41 31.70
CA ASN A 560 1.40 -27.41 32.47
C ASN A 560 1.85 -27.45 33.95
N LEU A 561 3.16 -27.39 34.20
CA LEU A 561 3.71 -27.34 35.57
C LEU A 561 3.30 -26.06 36.31
N LEU A 562 3.36 -24.89 35.65
CA LEU A 562 3.01 -23.60 36.27
C LEU A 562 1.52 -23.46 36.55
N THR A 563 0.66 -24.06 35.73
CA THR A 563 -0.80 -24.00 35.89
C THR A 563 -1.37 -25.22 36.61
N ASN A 564 -0.52 -26.17 37.00
CA ASN A 564 -0.92 -27.47 37.56
C ASN A 564 -2.02 -28.15 36.71
N SER A 565 -1.83 -28.17 35.39
CA SER A 565 -2.81 -28.69 34.42
C SER A 565 -2.14 -29.60 33.39
N ALA A 566 -2.93 -30.37 32.63
CA ALA A 566 -2.46 -31.14 31.47
C ALA A 566 -2.93 -30.55 30.13
N ALA A 567 -3.47 -29.34 30.14
CA ALA A 567 -4.26 -28.78 29.04
C ALA A 567 -3.40 -28.32 27.83
N PHE A 568 -2.08 -28.20 28.00
CA PHE A 568 -1.17 -27.64 26.98
C PHE A 568 -0.37 -28.70 26.22
N THR A 569 -0.59 -29.98 26.48
CA THR A 569 0.02 -31.10 25.75
C THR A 569 -1.02 -32.16 25.41
N ALA A 570 -0.96 -32.75 24.21
CA ALA A 570 -1.84 -33.83 23.80
C ALA A 570 -1.04 -35.04 23.32
N TRP A 571 -1.43 -36.24 23.75
CA TRP A 571 -0.82 -37.48 23.26
C TRP A 571 -1.29 -37.77 21.84
N ASN A 572 -0.35 -38.03 20.92
CA ASN A 572 -0.66 -38.48 19.57
C ASN A 572 -0.36 -39.98 19.43
N ALA A 573 -1.41 -40.79 19.26
CA ALA A 573 -1.29 -42.25 19.13
C ALA A 573 -0.52 -42.67 17.87
N ASN A 574 -0.63 -41.93 16.76
CA ASN A 574 0.01 -42.26 15.49
C ASN A 574 1.53 -42.02 15.50
N HIS A 575 1.97 -41.02 16.27
CA HIS A 575 3.39 -40.64 16.36
C HIS A 575 4.04 -41.08 17.68
N GLN A 576 3.28 -41.71 18.58
CA GLN A 576 3.71 -42.16 19.92
C GLN A 576 4.45 -41.08 20.71
N LYS A 577 3.99 -39.82 20.62
CA LYS A 577 4.65 -38.65 21.22
C LYS A 577 3.63 -37.64 21.75
N LEU A 578 4.07 -36.85 22.73
CA LEU A 578 3.36 -35.66 23.22
C LEU A 578 3.55 -34.51 22.24
N LEU A 579 2.45 -33.85 21.87
CA LEU A 579 2.45 -32.67 21.01
C LEU A 579 2.01 -31.43 21.77
N PRO A 580 2.62 -30.26 21.47
CA PRO A 580 2.18 -29.00 22.04
C PRO A 580 0.77 -28.64 21.55
N THR A 581 -0.15 -28.39 22.46
CA THR A 581 -1.52 -27.96 22.16
C THR A 581 -1.91 -26.72 22.98
N VAL A 582 -2.97 -26.05 22.57
CA VAL A 582 -3.49 -24.88 23.27
C VAL A 582 -5.00 -25.07 23.45
N PRO A 583 -5.54 -24.92 24.68
CA PRO A 583 -6.98 -24.95 24.92
C PRO A 583 -7.74 -23.96 24.03
N LEU A 584 -8.99 -24.29 23.69
CA LEU A 584 -9.80 -23.47 22.78
C LEU A 584 -9.91 -22.01 23.25
N GLU A 585 -10.06 -21.80 24.56
CA GLU A 585 -10.12 -20.49 25.22
C GLU A 585 -8.88 -19.61 24.96
N TYR A 586 -7.70 -20.22 24.80
CA TYR A 586 -6.43 -19.52 24.55
C TYR A 586 -5.96 -19.63 23.10
N SER A 587 -6.71 -20.31 22.24
CA SER A 587 -6.34 -20.56 20.84
C SER A 587 -6.52 -19.33 19.94
N LYS A 588 -7.41 -18.41 20.33
CA LYS A 588 -7.71 -17.18 19.59
C LYS A 588 -6.52 -16.22 19.66
N GLY A 589 -5.98 -15.81 18.51
CA GLY A 589 -4.79 -14.94 18.41
C GLY A 589 -3.44 -15.64 18.63
N PHE A 590 -3.43 -16.89 19.10
CA PHE A 590 -2.18 -17.59 19.38
C PHE A 590 -1.55 -18.21 18.11
N SER A 591 -0.22 -18.06 17.97
CA SER A 591 0.54 -18.68 16.89
C SER A 591 1.70 -19.52 17.42
N LYS A 592 1.59 -20.85 17.29
CA LYS A 592 2.67 -21.82 17.62
C LYS A 592 3.99 -21.54 16.90
N LYS A 593 3.95 -20.86 15.75
CA LYS A 593 5.15 -20.46 14.99
C LYS A 593 5.90 -19.31 15.69
N ARG A 594 5.18 -18.35 16.29
CA ARG A 594 5.75 -17.06 16.74
C ARG A 594 6.27 -17.07 18.18
N ILE A 595 6.06 -18.15 18.93
CA ILE A 595 6.54 -18.27 20.31
C ILE A 595 8.06 -18.40 20.44
N ASP A 596 8.74 -18.73 19.33
CA ASP A 596 10.18 -18.92 19.30
C ASP A 596 10.73 -18.38 17.97
N HIS A 597 11.75 -17.52 18.00
CA HIS A 597 12.26 -16.81 16.84
C HIS A 597 13.06 -17.71 15.89
N ARG A 598 13.47 -18.91 16.33
CA ARG A 598 14.21 -19.87 15.51
C ARG A 598 13.43 -20.38 14.30
N HIS A 599 12.11 -20.14 14.25
CA HIS A 599 11.30 -20.47 13.07
C HIS A 599 11.77 -19.71 11.81
N HIS A 600 12.39 -18.53 11.96
CA HIS A 600 12.97 -17.80 10.85
C HIS A 600 14.15 -18.57 10.23
N ALA A 601 15.01 -19.16 11.06
CA ALA A 601 16.11 -20.00 10.59
C ALA A 601 15.60 -21.31 9.98
N LEU A 602 14.56 -21.91 10.56
CA LEU A 602 13.92 -23.10 9.99
C LEU A 602 13.32 -22.82 8.60
N ASP A 603 12.58 -21.72 8.46
CA ASP A 603 12.03 -21.33 7.17
C ASP A 603 13.16 -21.01 6.17
N ALA A 604 14.24 -20.33 6.60
CA ALA A 604 15.42 -20.05 5.78
C ALA A 604 16.12 -21.33 5.27
N LEU A 605 16.25 -22.36 6.12
CA LEU A 605 16.77 -23.67 5.73
C LEU A 605 15.89 -24.31 4.64
N VAL A 606 14.56 -24.25 4.80
CA VAL A 606 13.63 -24.78 3.80
C VAL A 606 13.77 -24.03 2.47
N ILE A 607 13.88 -22.71 2.53
CA ILE A 607 14.05 -21.85 1.35
C ILE A 607 15.37 -22.17 0.65
N ALA A 608 16.47 -22.36 1.38
CA ALA A 608 17.77 -22.74 0.83
C ALA A 608 17.74 -24.11 0.13
N CYS A 609 17.03 -25.09 0.69
CA CYS A 609 16.89 -26.42 0.09
C CYS A 609 15.85 -26.50 -1.04
N ALA A 610 14.98 -25.50 -1.18
CA ALA A 610 13.98 -25.45 -2.25
C ALA A 610 14.68 -25.21 -3.59
N THR A 611 14.30 -25.96 -4.63
CA THR A 611 14.96 -25.89 -5.95
C THR A 611 14.02 -25.23 -6.97
N ARG A 612 14.55 -24.84 -8.12
CA ARG A 612 13.74 -24.37 -9.27
C ARG A 612 12.62 -25.36 -9.62
N ASP A 613 12.91 -26.66 -9.53
CA ASP A 613 11.95 -27.73 -9.82
C ASP A 613 10.82 -27.80 -8.79
N HIS A 614 11.15 -27.67 -7.49
CA HIS A 614 10.14 -27.54 -6.43
C HIS A 614 9.21 -26.36 -6.68
N ILE A 615 9.79 -25.19 -7.01
CA ILE A 615 9.04 -23.95 -7.29
C ILE A 615 8.14 -24.12 -8.52
N ASN A 616 8.66 -24.72 -9.59
CA ASN A 616 7.93 -24.94 -10.84
C ASN A 616 6.75 -25.89 -10.65
N LEU A 617 6.97 -27.04 -9.99
CA LEU A 617 5.92 -28.03 -9.74
C LEU A 617 4.77 -27.43 -8.92
N LEU A 618 5.09 -26.75 -7.81
CA LEU A 618 4.07 -26.19 -6.92
C LEU A 618 3.31 -25.02 -7.56
N ASN A 619 3.98 -24.18 -8.35
CA ASN A 619 3.32 -23.14 -9.12
C ASN A 619 2.38 -23.70 -10.19
N ASN A 620 2.80 -24.76 -10.91
CA ASN A 620 1.96 -25.40 -11.92
C ASN A 620 0.73 -26.08 -11.30
N LYS A 621 0.92 -26.75 -10.16
CA LYS A 621 -0.17 -27.35 -9.38
C LYS A 621 -1.19 -26.30 -8.93
N HIS A 622 -0.73 -25.16 -8.42
CA HIS A 622 -1.62 -24.07 -8.01
C HIS A 622 -2.35 -23.42 -9.21
N ALA A 623 -1.67 -23.27 -10.34
CA ALA A 623 -2.25 -22.70 -11.55
C ALA A 623 -3.20 -23.66 -12.31
N LYS A 624 -3.44 -24.88 -11.81
CA LYS A 624 -4.16 -25.98 -12.50
C LYS A 624 -3.64 -26.23 -13.92
N SER A 625 -2.33 -26.06 -14.13
CA SER A 625 -1.67 -26.36 -15.41
C SER A 625 -1.53 -27.88 -15.59
N PRO A 626 -1.25 -28.38 -16.81
CA PRO A 626 -1.03 -29.82 -17.03
C PRO A 626 -0.06 -30.39 -16.01
N GLU A 627 -0.43 -31.54 -15.43
CA GLU A 627 0.34 -32.13 -14.34
C GLU A 627 1.75 -32.49 -14.81
N ARG A 628 2.76 -31.97 -14.12
CA ARG A 628 4.17 -32.24 -14.41
C ARG A 628 4.59 -33.56 -13.80
N TYR A 629 4.21 -34.66 -14.48
CA TYR A 629 4.53 -36.03 -14.06
C TYR A 629 6.03 -36.25 -13.91
N ASP A 630 6.83 -35.65 -14.79
CA ASP A 630 8.29 -35.62 -14.74
C ASP A 630 8.82 -35.09 -13.40
N LEU A 631 8.33 -33.91 -12.98
CA LEU A 631 8.75 -33.27 -11.73
C LEU A 631 8.19 -33.98 -10.50
N ASN A 632 6.95 -34.49 -10.56
CA ASN A 632 6.39 -35.29 -9.48
C ASN A 632 7.25 -36.54 -9.25
N ARG A 633 7.61 -37.29 -10.30
CA ARG A 633 8.48 -38.48 -10.23
C ARG A 633 9.88 -38.16 -9.70
N LYS A 634 10.44 -37.01 -10.07
CA LYS A 634 11.76 -36.56 -9.61
C LYS A 634 11.77 -36.15 -8.13
N LEU A 635 10.71 -35.49 -7.65
CA LEU A 635 10.74 -34.77 -6.37
C LEU A 635 9.91 -35.42 -5.25
N ARG A 636 9.02 -36.37 -5.56
CA ARG A 636 8.06 -36.92 -4.58
C ARG A 636 8.11 -38.44 -4.53
N ARG A 637 7.77 -38.98 -3.36
CA ARG A 637 7.52 -40.41 -3.15
C ARG A 637 6.15 -40.78 -3.73
N PHE A 638 6.04 -42.00 -4.23
CA PHE A 638 4.79 -42.56 -4.75
C PHE A 638 4.36 -43.75 -3.92
N GLU A 639 3.07 -43.82 -3.64
CA GLU A 639 2.45 -44.97 -2.98
C GLU A 639 1.31 -45.50 -3.83
N LYS A 640 1.14 -46.83 -3.84
CA LYS A 640 0.03 -47.51 -4.50
C LYS A 640 -1.18 -47.42 -3.59
N VAL A 641 -2.22 -46.71 -4.03
CA VAL A 641 -3.49 -46.59 -3.32
C VAL A 641 -4.56 -47.29 -4.13
N VAL A 642 -5.38 -48.09 -3.45
CA VAL A 642 -6.54 -48.75 -4.05
C VAL A 642 -7.68 -47.73 -4.10
N TYR A 643 -8.17 -47.45 -5.30
CA TYR A 643 -9.27 -46.52 -5.54
C TYR A 643 -10.45 -47.27 -6.13
N THR A 644 -11.63 -47.11 -5.54
CA THR A 644 -12.88 -47.66 -6.09
C THR A 644 -13.46 -46.68 -7.10
N HIS A 645 -13.58 -47.09 -8.36
CA HIS A 645 -14.10 -46.23 -9.42
C HIS A 645 -15.58 -45.89 -9.17
N PRO A 646 -16.02 -44.61 -9.19
CA PRO A 646 -17.34 -44.20 -8.69
C PRO A 646 -18.50 -44.69 -9.55
N GLN A 647 -18.21 -45.06 -10.80
CA GLN A 647 -19.21 -45.45 -11.80
C GLN A 647 -19.23 -46.96 -12.06
N THR A 648 -18.11 -47.66 -11.81
CA THR A 648 -17.97 -49.10 -12.13
C THR A 648 -17.76 -49.97 -10.89
N SER A 649 -17.57 -49.37 -9.71
CA SER A 649 -17.29 -50.06 -8.43
C SER A 649 -16.07 -50.99 -8.45
N GLU A 650 -15.24 -50.93 -9.49
CA GLU A 650 -14.01 -51.70 -9.60
C GLU A 650 -12.89 -51.07 -8.77
N GLN A 651 -12.11 -51.93 -8.10
CA GLN A 651 -10.92 -51.52 -7.37
C GLN A 651 -9.74 -51.41 -8.33
N VAL A 652 -9.28 -50.18 -8.57
CA VAL A 652 -8.14 -49.89 -9.42
C VAL A 652 -6.97 -49.44 -8.55
N VAL A 653 -5.81 -50.07 -8.74
CA VAL A 653 -4.57 -49.66 -8.05
C VAL A 653 -3.96 -48.49 -8.80
N LYS A 654 -3.90 -47.32 -8.16
CA LYS A 654 -3.29 -46.11 -8.73
C LYS A 654 -2.10 -45.66 -7.89
N GLU A 655 -0.98 -45.40 -8.55
CA GLU A 655 0.15 -44.73 -7.90
C GLU A 655 -0.14 -43.24 -7.76
N VAL A 656 -0.10 -42.74 -6.53
CA VAL A 656 -0.33 -41.33 -6.21
C VAL A 656 0.90 -40.72 -5.55
N PRO A 657 1.26 -39.48 -5.91
CA PRO A 657 2.40 -38.80 -5.30
C PRO A 657 2.04 -38.31 -3.90
N LYS A 658 2.87 -38.65 -2.90
CA LYS A 658 2.68 -38.34 -1.48
C LYS A 658 3.62 -37.22 -1.02
N ASP A 659 4.64 -37.49 -0.24
CA ASP A 659 5.51 -36.43 0.30
C ASP A 659 6.67 -36.13 -0.64
N PHE A 660 7.16 -34.88 -0.61
CA PHE A 660 8.45 -34.52 -1.19
C PHE A 660 9.61 -35.35 -0.58
N ILE A 661 10.54 -35.74 -1.44
CA ILE A 661 11.80 -36.38 -1.04
C ILE A 661 12.60 -35.35 -0.25
N LYS A 662 13.14 -35.78 0.90
CA LYS A 662 13.99 -34.93 1.74
C LYS A 662 15.28 -34.56 0.99
N PRO A 663 15.85 -33.37 1.23
CA PRO A 663 17.11 -32.96 0.61
C PRO A 663 18.26 -33.96 0.82
N TRP A 664 18.35 -34.56 2.02
CA TRP A 664 19.23 -35.68 2.34
C TRP A 664 18.62 -36.57 3.43
N ALA A 665 19.19 -37.75 3.68
CA ALA A 665 18.60 -38.78 4.55
C ALA A 665 18.37 -38.31 6.00
N ASN A 666 19.38 -37.69 6.61
CA ASN A 666 19.35 -37.25 8.02
C ASN A 666 18.86 -35.80 8.20
N PHE A 667 18.26 -35.21 7.17
CA PHE A 667 17.88 -33.79 7.13
C PHE A 667 17.13 -33.31 8.37
N THR A 668 16.14 -34.07 8.84
CA THR A 668 15.32 -33.68 10.01
C THR A 668 16.10 -33.72 11.33
N VAL A 669 17.05 -34.64 11.47
CA VAL A 669 17.87 -34.79 12.68
C VAL A 669 18.89 -33.65 12.75
N GLU A 670 19.63 -33.44 11.65
CA GLU A 670 20.63 -32.38 11.58
C GLU A 670 20.00 -30.98 11.68
N ALA A 671 18.82 -30.78 11.08
CA ALA A 671 18.06 -29.53 11.24
C ALA A 671 17.70 -29.27 12.71
N LYS A 672 17.28 -30.29 13.45
CA LYS A 672 16.98 -30.17 14.88
C LYS A 672 18.22 -29.76 15.67
N ASP A 673 19.30 -30.51 15.52
CA ASP A 673 20.56 -30.28 16.24
C ASP A 673 21.14 -28.89 15.96
N ALA A 674 21.05 -28.43 14.71
CA ALA A 674 21.45 -27.08 14.33
C ALA A 674 20.56 -26.02 14.98
N LEU A 675 19.23 -26.15 14.90
CA LEU A 675 18.28 -25.19 15.48
C LEU A 675 18.40 -25.09 17.01
N GLU A 676 18.71 -26.19 17.69
CA GLU A 676 18.94 -26.19 19.14
C GLU A 676 20.17 -25.35 19.55
N ARG A 677 21.18 -25.27 18.68
CA ARG A 677 22.42 -24.50 18.91
C ARG A 677 22.34 -23.04 18.45
N ILE A 678 21.28 -22.64 17.75
CA ILE A 678 21.14 -21.26 17.27
C ILE A 678 20.94 -20.29 18.43
N ILE A 679 21.80 -19.27 18.47
CA ILE A 679 21.66 -18.12 19.36
C ILE A 679 20.82 -17.05 18.66
N VAL A 680 19.74 -16.62 19.31
CA VAL A 680 18.89 -15.54 18.81
C VAL A 680 19.44 -14.19 19.28
N SER A 681 19.99 -13.40 18.37
CA SER A 681 20.44 -12.03 18.65
C SER A 681 19.32 -11.02 18.45
N PHE A 682 19.07 -10.17 19.46
CA PHE A 682 18.14 -9.05 19.35
C PHE A 682 18.92 -7.74 19.25
N LYS A 683 18.65 -6.95 18.21
CA LYS A 683 19.22 -5.60 18.10
C LYS A 683 18.59 -4.71 19.18
N GLN A 684 19.37 -4.41 20.21
CA GLN A 684 18.93 -3.52 21.29
C GLN A 684 19.06 -2.06 20.88
N ASN A 685 17.95 -1.41 20.55
CA ASN A 685 17.91 0.03 20.30
C ASN A 685 17.87 0.82 21.62
N LEU A 686 18.88 0.71 22.49
CA LEU A 686 18.87 1.40 23.80
C LEU A 686 19.30 2.86 23.73
N ARG A 687 20.00 3.28 22.66
CA ARG A 687 20.53 4.64 22.53
C ARG A 687 19.40 5.65 22.28
N VAL A 688 19.19 6.56 23.23
CA VAL A 688 18.29 7.71 23.12
C VAL A 688 18.96 8.85 22.35
N ILE A 689 20.27 8.99 22.51
CA ILE A 689 21.12 9.98 21.84
C ILE A 689 22.19 9.27 21.00
N ASN A 690 22.45 9.79 19.80
CA ASN A 690 23.54 9.33 18.93
C ASN A 690 24.35 10.54 18.46
N LYS A 691 25.67 10.37 18.28
CA LYS A 691 26.47 11.37 17.55
C LYS A 691 25.97 11.44 16.11
N THR A 692 25.72 12.64 15.59
CA THR A 692 25.35 12.83 14.19
C THR A 692 26.60 12.72 13.31
N THR A 693 26.43 12.11 12.14
CA THR A 693 27.45 12.00 11.10
C THR A 693 27.09 12.92 9.94
N ASN A 694 26.70 14.16 10.25
CA ASN A 694 26.29 15.13 9.24
C ASN A 694 27.52 15.51 8.40
N LYS A 695 27.39 15.42 7.08
CA LYS A 695 28.37 15.90 6.11
C LYS A 695 27.71 17.00 5.30
N TYR A 696 28.46 18.05 4.96
CA TYR A 696 27.98 19.15 4.13
C TYR A 696 28.97 19.40 2.99
N GLU A 697 28.47 19.88 1.85
CA GLU A 697 29.33 20.27 0.75
C GLU A 697 30.04 21.59 1.06
N LYS A 698 31.36 21.58 0.98
CA LYS A 698 32.20 22.77 1.10
C LYS A 698 33.19 22.80 -0.07
N PHE A 699 33.49 23.99 -0.58
CA PHE A 699 34.62 24.16 -1.47
C PHE A 699 35.92 24.01 -0.68
N VAL A 700 36.74 23.04 -1.08
CA VAL A 700 38.06 22.77 -0.51
C VAL A 700 39.08 22.98 -1.62
N GLU A 701 40.18 23.66 -1.29
CA GLU A 701 41.26 23.89 -2.24
C GLU A 701 42.16 22.65 -2.30
N LYS A 702 42.22 22.01 -3.47
CA LYS A 702 43.16 20.93 -3.77
C LYS A 702 43.94 21.31 -5.02
N ASN A 703 45.26 21.32 -4.93
CA ASN A 703 46.16 21.66 -6.04
C ASN A 703 45.84 23.02 -6.70
N GLY A 704 45.54 24.05 -5.90
CA GLY A 704 45.22 25.40 -6.38
C GLY A 704 43.86 25.54 -7.08
N LYS A 705 42.99 24.52 -7.02
CA LYS A 705 41.63 24.55 -7.58
C LYS A 705 40.60 24.27 -6.50
N LEU A 706 39.54 25.08 -6.46
CA LEU A 706 38.41 24.88 -5.56
C LEU A 706 37.54 23.72 -6.07
N VAL A 707 37.45 22.65 -5.29
CA VAL A 707 36.63 21.47 -5.57
C VAL A 707 35.58 21.34 -4.48
N LYS A 708 34.32 21.05 -4.85
CA LYS A 708 33.27 20.73 -3.88
C LYS A 708 33.54 19.35 -3.28
N GLU A 709 33.67 19.28 -1.96
CA GLU A 709 33.87 18.05 -1.22
C GLU A 709 32.89 17.96 -0.05
N LEU A 710 32.45 16.73 0.28
CA LEU A 710 31.60 16.45 1.43
C LEU A 710 32.46 16.37 2.70
N VAL A 711 32.44 17.42 3.51
CA VAL A 711 33.23 17.54 4.74
C VAL A 711 32.35 17.20 5.95
N PRO A 712 32.82 16.39 6.92
CA PRO A 712 32.07 16.14 8.16
C PRO A 712 31.92 17.42 8.97
N GLN A 713 30.75 17.61 9.57
CA GLN A 713 30.49 18.70 10.50
C GLN A 713 31.27 18.47 11.81
N THR A 714 32.36 19.21 12.00
CA THR A 714 33.24 19.10 13.19
C THR A 714 32.96 20.16 14.26
N LYS A 715 32.20 21.21 13.95
CA LYS A 715 31.81 22.26 14.92
C LYS A 715 30.38 22.08 15.43
N GLY A 716 30.24 22.11 16.76
CA GLY A 716 28.97 22.01 17.50
C GLY A 716 28.72 20.64 18.14
N ASP A 717 27.96 20.62 19.25
CA ASP A 717 27.51 19.39 19.91
C ASP A 717 26.51 18.64 19.03
N SER A 718 27.06 17.74 18.23
CA SER A 718 26.38 17.00 17.17
C SER A 718 25.68 15.76 17.74
N TRP A 719 24.66 15.96 18.59
CA TRP A 719 23.87 14.88 19.17
C TRP A 719 22.45 14.89 18.63
N ALA A 720 22.02 13.75 18.08
CA ALA A 720 20.66 13.52 17.65
C ALA A 720 19.87 12.74 18.70
N ILE A 721 18.75 13.31 19.14
CA ILE A 721 17.73 12.61 19.92
C ILE A 721 16.92 11.74 18.96
N ARG A 722 16.86 10.42 19.24
CA ARG A 722 16.24 9.42 18.34
C ARG A 722 15.01 8.72 18.96
N LYS A 723 14.66 9.09 20.20
CA LYS A 723 13.48 8.58 20.89
C LYS A 723 12.72 9.72 21.59
N PRO A 724 11.41 9.55 21.86
CA PRO A 724 10.70 10.45 22.74
C PRO A 724 11.45 10.61 24.07
N MET A 725 11.77 11.84 24.44
CA MET A 725 12.53 12.15 25.67
C MET A 725 11.69 11.95 26.93
N HIS A 726 10.37 11.99 26.78
CA HIS A 726 9.39 11.91 27.84
C HIS A 726 8.02 11.53 27.25
N LYS A 727 7.04 11.19 28.10
CA LYS A 727 5.66 10.96 27.66
C LYS A 727 5.01 12.28 27.24
N ASP A 728 3.98 12.25 26.41
CA ASP A 728 3.27 13.48 25.99
C ASP A 728 2.49 14.12 27.15
N THR A 729 2.04 13.31 28.11
CA THR A 729 1.28 13.77 29.28
C THR A 729 2.18 14.50 30.26
N VAL A 730 1.90 15.79 30.46
CA VAL A 730 2.54 16.62 31.47
C VAL A 730 1.74 16.63 32.77
N SER A 731 2.44 16.63 33.89
CA SER A 731 1.85 16.67 35.23
C SER A 731 2.29 17.93 35.97
N GLY A 732 1.46 18.41 36.89
CA GLY A 732 1.84 19.49 37.80
C GLY A 732 2.50 18.92 39.05
N MET A 733 3.58 19.53 39.55
CA MET A 733 4.09 19.18 40.87
C MET A 733 3.12 19.66 41.96
N VAL A 734 2.85 18.79 42.94
CA VAL A 734 1.96 19.08 44.06
C VAL A 734 2.63 18.72 45.37
N LYS A 735 2.22 19.38 46.46
CA LYS A 735 2.63 19.04 47.83
C LYS A 735 1.38 18.64 48.59
N LEU A 736 1.32 17.38 49.02
CA LEU A 736 0.25 16.87 49.87
C LEU A 736 0.85 16.52 51.24
N PRO A 737 0.56 17.29 52.32
CA PRO A 737 1.15 17.05 53.64
C PRO A 737 0.92 15.63 54.19
N ARG A 738 -0.19 14.99 53.81
CA ARG A 738 -0.57 13.63 54.23
C ARG A 738 0.21 12.50 53.54
N ILE A 739 0.99 12.80 52.49
CA ILE A 739 1.70 11.79 51.69
C ILE A 739 3.21 11.94 51.89
N LYS A 740 3.84 10.91 52.46
CA LYS A 740 5.30 10.86 52.61
C LYS A 740 5.95 10.53 51.25
N VAL A 741 6.72 11.48 50.71
CA VAL A 741 7.43 11.30 49.44
C VAL A 741 8.84 10.75 49.70
N PRO A 742 9.23 9.61 49.09
CA PRO A 742 10.60 9.09 49.21
C PRO A 742 11.65 10.05 48.65
N LYS A 743 12.86 10.04 49.22
CA LYS A 743 13.99 10.87 48.76
C LYS A 743 14.27 10.61 47.27
N GLY A 744 14.33 11.68 46.47
CA GLY A 744 14.58 11.61 45.03
C GLY A 744 13.34 11.35 44.15
N LYS A 745 12.14 11.25 44.72
CA LYS A 745 10.88 11.19 43.96
C LYS A 745 10.10 12.49 44.07
N ASN A 746 9.26 12.74 43.06
CA ASN A 746 8.36 13.87 43.03
C ASN A 746 6.92 13.40 43.14
N LEU A 747 6.11 14.18 43.86
CA LEU A 747 4.67 14.02 43.89
C LEU A 747 4.08 14.92 42.80
N THR A 748 3.44 14.32 41.82
CA THR A 748 2.83 15.06 40.69
C THR A 748 1.36 14.70 40.57
N ALA A 749 0.58 15.56 39.92
CA ALA A 749 -0.83 15.31 39.68
C ALA A 749 -1.23 15.58 38.23
N THR A 750 -2.18 14.77 37.75
CA THR A 750 -2.84 14.91 36.45
C THR A 750 -4.34 14.92 36.64
N ARG A 751 -5.05 15.65 35.77
CA ARG A 751 -6.52 15.69 35.80
C ARG A 751 -7.08 14.54 34.96
N LYS A 752 -7.87 13.66 35.58
CA LYS A 752 -8.54 12.53 34.91
C LYS A 752 -10.05 12.71 35.02
N ALA A 753 -10.79 12.33 33.98
CA ALA A 753 -12.24 12.23 34.05
C ALA A 753 -12.64 11.12 35.02
N ILE A 754 -13.71 11.33 35.78
CA ILE A 754 -14.28 10.26 36.60
C ILE A 754 -14.97 9.27 35.66
N ASP A 755 -14.67 7.99 35.82
CA ASP A 755 -15.17 6.89 34.99
C ASP A 755 -15.24 5.61 35.84
N ALA A 756 -15.70 4.50 35.24
CA ALA A 756 -15.81 3.20 35.90
C ALA A 756 -14.48 2.65 36.49
N SER A 757 -13.32 3.23 36.16
CA SER A 757 -12.04 2.80 36.77
C SER A 757 -11.82 3.36 38.19
N PHE A 758 -12.69 4.26 38.67
CA PHE A 758 -12.59 4.88 40.00
C PHE A 758 -13.16 3.99 41.11
N ASN A 759 -12.48 2.89 41.44
CA ASN A 759 -12.76 2.14 42.66
C ASN A 759 -12.26 2.88 43.92
N SER A 760 -12.56 2.36 45.11
CA SER A 760 -12.15 2.94 46.41
C SER A 760 -10.66 3.27 46.48
N LYS A 761 -9.79 2.39 45.95
CA LYS A 761 -8.35 2.59 45.87
C LYS A 761 -7.96 3.72 44.91
N ALA A 762 -8.60 3.82 43.76
CA ALA A 762 -8.38 4.89 42.80
C ALA A 762 -8.87 6.24 43.35
N ILE A 763 -10.01 6.29 44.02
CA ILE A 763 -10.53 7.50 44.67
C ILE A 763 -9.55 8.00 45.74
N ALA A 764 -8.94 7.11 46.53
CA ALA A 764 -7.93 7.47 47.52
C ALA A 764 -6.70 8.20 46.94
N SER A 765 -6.44 8.07 45.63
CA SER A 765 -5.37 8.78 44.91
C SER A 765 -5.74 10.19 44.42
N ILE A 766 -6.96 10.66 44.67
CA ILE A 766 -7.36 12.04 44.35
C ILE A 766 -6.66 13.03 45.28
N THR A 767 -6.21 14.17 44.79
CA THR A 767 -5.49 15.15 45.63
C THR A 767 -6.39 15.77 46.70
N ASP A 768 -7.65 16.03 46.34
CA ASP A 768 -8.65 16.75 47.14
C ASP A 768 -9.46 15.79 48.01
N THR A 769 -9.37 15.94 49.33
CA THR A 769 -10.03 15.05 50.30
C THR A 769 -11.54 15.25 50.37
N GLY A 770 -12.07 16.43 50.00
CA GLY A 770 -13.51 16.66 49.90
C GLY A 770 -14.11 15.86 48.75
N ILE A 771 -13.47 15.92 47.58
CA ILE A 771 -13.85 15.10 46.42
C ILE A 771 -13.74 13.61 46.73
N GLN A 772 -12.70 13.17 47.46
CA GLN A 772 -12.59 11.77 47.89
C GLN A 772 -13.81 11.32 48.70
N LYS A 773 -14.20 12.12 49.69
CA LYS A 773 -15.34 11.81 50.57
C LYS A 773 -16.63 11.67 49.77
N ILE A 774 -16.91 12.64 48.91
CA ILE A 774 -18.12 12.65 48.07
C ILE A 774 -18.19 11.40 47.19
N LEU A 775 -17.09 11.07 46.48
CA LEU A 775 -17.07 9.92 45.57
C LEU A 775 -17.13 8.59 46.33
N LEU A 776 -16.51 8.46 47.50
CA LEU A 776 -16.60 7.25 48.32
C LEU A 776 -18.01 7.03 48.88
N ASN A 777 -18.65 8.09 49.37
CA ASN A 777 -20.02 8.02 49.87
C ASN A 777 -21.00 7.60 48.77
N TYR A 778 -20.84 8.15 47.56
CA TYR A 778 -21.70 7.78 46.43
C TYR A 778 -21.41 6.38 45.89
N LEU A 779 -20.14 5.98 45.83
CA LEU A 779 -19.76 4.62 45.45
C LEU A 779 -20.39 3.60 46.41
N SER A 780 -20.36 3.86 47.71
CA SER A 780 -21.01 3.01 48.72
C SER A 780 -22.53 2.99 48.57
N TYR A 781 -23.16 4.14 48.28
CA TYR A 781 -24.59 4.24 47.99
C TYR A 781 -25.01 3.37 46.78
N LYS A 782 -24.13 3.21 45.79
CA LYS A 782 -24.34 2.35 44.61
C LYS A 782 -23.83 0.92 44.79
N GLY A 783 -23.69 0.45 46.04
CA GLY A 783 -23.30 -0.93 46.34
C GLY A 783 -21.85 -1.25 45.99
N ASP A 784 -20.96 -0.27 46.09
CA ASP A 784 -19.53 -0.37 45.76
C ASP A 784 -19.24 -0.81 44.32
N ASN A 785 -20.17 -0.56 43.39
CA ASN A 785 -20.01 -0.85 41.97
C ASN A 785 -19.61 0.43 41.17
N PRO A 786 -18.34 0.57 40.74
CA PRO A 786 -17.88 1.74 40.01
C PRO A 786 -18.50 1.90 38.61
N GLU A 787 -18.92 0.82 37.95
CA GLU A 787 -19.55 0.87 36.63
C GLU A 787 -20.91 1.55 36.69
N LEU A 788 -21.67 1.28 37.76
CA LEU A 788 -22.95 1.94 38.02
C LEU A 788 -22.77 3.33 38.62
N ALA A 789 -21.81 3.52 39.53
CA ALA A 789 -21.60 4.80 40.20
C ALA A 789 -21.02 5.87 39.28
N PHE A 790 -20.16 5.49 38.33
CA PHE A 790 -19.45 6.45 37.48
C PHE A 790 -19.75 6.27 36.00
N SER A 791 -20.95 5.76 35.68
CA SER A 791 -21.55 5.92 34.35
C SER A 791 -21.94 7.39 34.12
N PRO A 792 -22.23 7.82 32.87
CA PRO A 792 -22.75 9.15 32.59
C PRO A 792 -23.98 9.51 33.44
N GLU A 793 -24.93 8.58 33.55
CA GLU A 793 -26.17 8.75 34.32
C GLU A 793 -25.89 8.80 35.83
N GLY A 794 -24.99 7.95 36.33
CA GLY A 794 -24.56 7.96 37.73
C GLY A 794 -23.85 9.26 38.11
N LEU A 795 -23.03 9.82 37.22
CA LEU A 795 -22.38 11.11 37.45
C LEU A 795 -23.38 12.29 37.43
N GLU A 796 -24.40 12.26 36.60
CA GLU A 796 -25.48 13.25 36.63
C GLU A 796 -26.25 13.19 37.95
N GLU A 797 -26.62 11.99 38.40
CA GLU A 797 -27.30 11.78 39.68
C GLU A 797 -26.45 12.22 40.88
N LEU A 798 -25.16 11.85 40.90
CA LEU A 798 -24.21 12.32 41.91
C LEU A 798 -24.18 13.84 41.98
N ASN A 799 -24.07 14.50 40.83
CA ASN A 799 -23.92 15.95 40.76
C ASN A 799 -25.22 16.71 41.09
N ALA A 800 -26.37 16.15 40.73
CA ALA A 800 -27.68 16.68 41.13
C ALA A 800 -27.89 16.59 42.66
N ASN A 801 -27.36 15.52 43.28
CA ASN A 801 -27.54 15.24 44.71
C ASN A 801 -26.26 15.44 45.54
N ILE A 802 -25.29 16.21 45.05
CA ILE A 802 -23.93 16.26 45.60
C ILE A 802 -23.87 16.67 47.07
N ALA A 803 -24.80 17.53 47.51
CA ALA A 803 -24.90 17.96 48.90
C ALA A 803 -25.23 16.80 49.85
N LEU A 804 -26.03 15.81 49.41
CA LEU A 804 -26.36 14.62 50.20
C LEU A 804 -25.09 13.82 50.55
N PHE A 805 -24.17 13.72 49.59
CA PHE A 805 -22.92 12.97 49.74
C PHE A 805 -21.79 13.80 50.38
N ASN A 806 -22.07 15.05 50.74
CA ASN A 806 -21.14 16.02 51.33
C ASN A 806 -21.65 16.62 52.66
N ASP A 807 -22.31 15.83 53.50
CA ASP A 807 -22.89 16.25 54.80
C ASP A 807 -23.83 17.47 54.71
N GLY A 808 -24.61 17.58 53.63
CA GLY A 808 -25.51 18.71 53.39
C GLY A 808 -24.81 19.99 52.89
N LYS A 809 -23.49 19.97 52.67
CA LYS A 809 -22.74 21.13 52.16
C LYS A 809 -22.71 21.14 50.63
N PHE A 810 -23.03 22.27 50.04
CA PHE A 810 -22.95 22.47 48.60
C PHE A 810 -21.52 22.27 48.05
N HIS A 811 -21.40 21.65 46.88
CA HIS A 811 -20.16 21.53 46.12
C HIS A 811 -20.47 21.67 44.62
N GLN A 812 -19.52 22.18 43.82
CA GLN A 812 -19.68 22.29 42.37
C GLN A 812 -19.66 20.90 41.70
N PRO A 813 -20.31 20.72 40.52
CA PRO A 813 -20.29 19.43 39.83
C PRO A 813 -18.88 18.89 39.56
N ILE A 814 -18.69 17.59 39.81
CA ILE A 814 -17.43 16.86 39.69
C ILE A 814 -17.49 15.94 38.48
N TYR A 815 -16.84 16.35 37.40
CA TYR A 815 -16.64 15.50 36.22
C TYR A 815 -15.19 15.02 36.06
N LYS A 816 -14.24 15.73 36.68
CA LYS A 816 -12.80 15.43 36.59
C LYS A 816 -12.10 15.73 37.91
N ALA A 817 -11.29 14.78 38.40
CA ALA A 817 -10.47 14.94 39.59
C ALA A 817 -8.98 14.96 39.27
N ARG A 818 -8.20 15.62 40.13
CA ARG A 818 -6.73 15.55 40.09
C ARG A 818 -6.30 14.29 40.84
N ILE A 819 -5.62 13.39 40.15
CA ILE A 819 -5.02 12.19 40.75
C ILE A 819 -3.54 12.45 40.96
N PHE A 820 -3.02 12.16 42.15
CA PHE A 820 -1.59 12.23 42.43
C PHE A 820 -0.90 10.90 42.16
N GLU A 821 0.35 11.00 41.72
CA GLU A 821 1.26 9.88 41.56
C GLU A 821 2.64 10.24 42.11
N ILE A 822 3.31 9.25 42.71
CA ILE A 822 4.68 9.36 43.19
C ILE A 822 5.58 8.69 42.15
N GLY A 823 6.47 9.46 41.55
CA GLY A 823 7.33 8.95 40.49
C GLY A 823 8.62 9.72 40.34
N SER A 824 9.54 9.16 39.55
CA SER A 824 10.73 9.85 39.08
C SER A 824 10.32 10.69 37.88
N LYS A 825 10.10 11.99 38.10
CA LYS A 825 9.73 12.97 37.07
C LYS A 825 10.67 14.14 37.07
N PHE A 826 10.89 14.75 35.91
CA PHE A 826 11.77 15.91 35.78
C PHE A 826 11.02 17.15 35.26
N PRO A 827 11.44 18.36 35.66
CA PRO A 827 10.81 19.59 35.19
C PRO A 827 11.13 19.83 33.71
N LEU A 828 10.14 20.27 32.93
CA LEU A 828 10.29 20.57 31.50
C LEU A 828 11.03 21.87 31.21
N GLY A 829 11.30 22.69 32.22
CA GLY A 829 12.07 23.92 32.09
C GLY A 829 12.69 24.32 33.41
N GLN A 830 13.86 24.95 33.35
CA GLN A 830 14.57 25.49 34.52
C GLN A 830 14.28 26.99 34.69
N THR A 831 13.96 27.70 33.60
CA THR A 831 13.61 29.12 33.55
C THR A 831 12.46 29.35 32.54
N GLY A 832 11.50 30.24 32.83
CA GLY A 832 10.39 30.59 31.93
C GLY A 832 9.08 29.79 32.10
N ASN A 833 8.16 29.92 31.12
CA ASN A 833 6.72 29.60 31.19
C ASN A 833 6.30 28.15 31.57
N LYS A 834 7.21 27.16 31.56
CA LYS A 834 6.87 25.74 31.79
C LYS A 834 7.61 25.08 32.97
N ASN A 835 8.27 25.85 33.83
CA ASN A 835 9.02 25.34 34.98
C ASN A 835 8.18 24.58 36.03
N LYS A 836 6.86 24.79 36.05
CA LYS A 836 5.91 24.09 36.94
C LYS A 836 5.36 22.77 36.37
N LYS A 837 5.73 22.41 35.12
CA LYS A 837 5.31 21.16 34.46
C LYS A 837 6.40 20.09 34.55
N PHE A 838 5.98 18.87 34.80
CA PHE A 838 6.82 17.69 35.04
C PHE A 838 6.42 16.56 34.10
N VAL A 839 7.38 15.73 33.68
CA VAL A 839 7.12 14.49 32.94
C VAL A 839 7.84 13.31 33.56
#